data_AF-A0A4Y8WBF8-F1
#
_entry.id   AF-A0A4Y8WBF8-F1
#
_cell.length_a   1.000
_cell.length_b   1.000
_cell.length_c   1.000
_cell.angle_alpha   90.00
_cell.angle_beta   90.00
_cell.angle_gamma   90.00
#
_symmetry.space_group_name_H-M   'P 1'
#
loop_
_entity.id
_entity.type
_entity.pdbx_description
1 polymer ?
#
loop_
_entity_poly.entity_id
_entity_poly.type
_entity_poly.pdbx_seq_one_letter_code
_entity_poly.pdbx_strand_id
1 'polypeptide(L)'
;MKVLSFALSTIISCSVIANEGIIDYAQTGVDYESIVIKFSNEDNEQLTQEIENELMSEFFPDEGGELFFTYKDKTDGIDTILNRYFKIKLPDGKSKDYQFINRVIRSIENLDTIEHIFPEVKPVPIESFGLPTQRTYTNAYNGTDYQPIQDYLNAPEDKRNNYAVGGVDAYYAWDIAGGDGSGITVIQKEIDQWNEQHEDLPQSVVQFSGSKVGQHGTASMGIMGGINNGYGVTGIAHNASFGRAGATSDNFPAMISYLKPGDVIQIGIQVGMGNVAGCTKNCWQPMESSALWFDFIKELTDKGINVIQAAGNGGLNLDHPDFNGKYDRSVRDSGSNIVGAVCAVSGKTAGFSNYGSRIDNSSWGCWDVVTTGYSSLSSDYNANYTDTYAGTSSANPIVAGATAALSGVAKAYDISIAPKELRQLLVETGTPVGDQRYIGTQPDLERAIETLLGNTDGDNQIPDETGEGFRYVRLVADSEIKDQSFASAAELSFVDSQGAYVPTEQLSIVSVSSEETRYPRYAIQAIDGDPKTFWHSRWSESPLANPPHEMVIDLGGRVELSQINYLPRQDGNVNGTIKDYRLYVSNSAEQWSSPVVSGSFDASTKEKQILIQESTETNQAPNAIVTTDKTTLEGAGSLLLSGDKSADPDGDSLVYQWQQIAPTFPLAVLETPTEANTVVRLADTNAKMTYRFSLTISDGELSDSAEVSVVQTPTPEVTQSPLWQAGKTYATPCQRVTWQGAEWDNQWWTQGNEPGSDGQWGVWRKVNSSQHNQCK
;
A
#
# COMPACT_ATOMS: atom_id res chain seq x y z
N MET A 1 17.53 6.45 -35.81
CA MET A 1 18.67 7.06 -36.56
C MET A 1 18.56 8.55 -36.95
N LYS A 2 17.38 9.17 -37.20
CA LYS A 2 17.31 10.64 -37.48
C LYS A 2 16.32 11.44 -36.60
N VAL A 3 15.63 10.77 -35.67
CA VAL A 3 14.56 11.40 -34.87
C VAL A 3 15.07 11.85 -33.50
N LEU A 4 15.95 11.09 -32.82
CA LEU A 4 16.54 11.53 -31.54
C LEU A 4 17.41 12.80 -31.68
N SER A 5 18.25 12.88 -32.71
CA SER A 5 19.15 14.03 -32.93
C SER A 5 18.42 15.37 -33.20
N PHE A 6 17.13 15.35 -33.57
CA PHE A 6 16.37 16.58 -33.84
C PHE A 6 15.57 17.08 -32.63
N ALA A 7 15.18 16.17 -31.72
CA ALA A 7 14.45 16.53 -30.51
C ALA A 7 15.37 17.22 -29.48
N LEU A 8 16.61 16.73 -29.29
CA LEU A 8 17.55 17.39 -28.38
C LEU A 8 18.14 18.69 -28.97
N SER A 9 18.31 18.82 -30.29
CA SER A 9 18.92 20.03 -30.87
C SER A 9 18.01 21.27 -30.85
N THR A 10 16.70 21.13 -30.59
CA THR A 10 15.74 22.25 -30.59
C THR A 10 15.45 22.83 -29.20
N ILE A 11 15.94 22.21 -28.11
CA ILE A 11 15.83 22.76 -26.74
C ILE A 11 17.06 23.62 -26.39
N ILE A 12 18.09 23.62 -27.23
CA ILE A 12 19.35 24.35 -27.02
C ILE A 12 19.24 25.77 -27.57
N SER A 13 18.38 26.60 -26.98
CA SER A 13 18.51 28.07 -27.01
C SER A 13 17.37 28.74 -26.25
N CYS A 14 17.39 28.68 -24.92
CA CYS A 14 16.87 29.81 -24.15
C CYS A 14 17.49 29.88 -22.75
N SER A 15 18.22 30.98 -22.55
CA SER A 15 18.36 31.80 -21.36
C SER A 15 17.85 31.25 -20.03
N VAL A 16 18.67 31.45 -19.00
CA VAL A 16 18.28 31.60 -17.59
C VAL A 16 16.98 32.41 -17.50
N ILE A 17 15.85 31.73 -17.33
CA ILE A 17 14.60 32.30 -16.87
C ILE A 17 14.40 31.72 -15.48
N ALA A 18 14.52 32.55 -14.46
CA ALA A 18 13.97 32.26 -13.15
C ALA A 18 12.46 32.10 -13.35
N ASN A 19 11.97 30.86 -13.34
CA ASN A 19 10.56 30.55 -13.49
C ASN A 19 10.05 30.03 -12.15
N GLU A 20 9.01 30.68 -11.62
CA GLU A 20 8.25 30.20 -10.49
C GLU A 20 7.75 28.77 -10.78
N GLY A 21 7.98 27.83 -9.84
CA GLY A 21 7.19 26.60 -9.72
C GLY A 21 7.72 25.30 -10.32
N ILE A 22 8.98 25.20 -10.77
CA ILE A 22 9.55 23.88 -11.14
C ILE A 22 10.00 23.17 -9.85
N ILE A 23 9.32 22.07 -9.49
CA ILE A 23 9.75 21.21 -8.38
C ILE A 23 10.96 20.40 -8.86
N ASP A 24 12.07 20.51 -8.13
CA ASP A 24 13.29 19.72 -8.37
C ASP A 24 13.08 18.26 -7.94
N TYR A 25 13.56 17.31 -8.76
CA TYR A 25 13.52 15.87 -8.42
C TYR A 25 14.54 15.55 -7.33
N ALA A 26 15.78 15.98 -7.52
CA ALA A 26 16.84 15.88 -6.53
C ALA A 26 16.88 17.15 -5.68
N GLN A 27 16.96 17.01 -4.36
CA GLN A 27 16.88 18.11 -3.41
C GLN A 27 18.21 18.29 -2.67
N THR A 28 18.45 19.51 -2.18
CA THR A 28 19.64 19.81 -1.37
C THR A 28 19.62 19.02 -0.05
N GLY A 29 20.78 18.52 0.38
CA GLY A 29 20.91 17.77 1.64
C GLY A 29 20.50 16.29 1.58
N VAL A 30 20.09 15.79 0.42
CA VAL A 30 19.77 14.37 0.18
C VAL A 30 20.93 13.69 -0.56
N ASP A 31 21.20 12.43 -0.24
CA ASP A 31 22.24 11.60 -0.87
C ASP A 31 21.57 10.56 -1.77
N TYR A 32 22.05 10.41 -3.00
CA TYR A 32 21.43 9.62 -4.05
C TYR A 32 22.34 8.49 -4.54
N GLU A 33 21.77 7.31 -4.78
CA GLU A 33 22.49 6.13 -5.26
C GLU A 33 22.61 6.15 -6.79
N SER A 34 21.49 6.42 -7.46
CA SER A 34 21.35 6.31 -8.91
C SER A 34 20.24 7.23 -9.43
N ILE A 35 20.11 7.35 -10.76
CA ILE A 35 18.88 7.83 -11.40
C ILE A 35 18.15 6.62 -11.98
N VAL A 36 16.87 6.49 -11.66
CA VAL A 36 16.03 5.37 -12.08
C VAL A 36 15.12 5.83 -13.21
N ILE A 37 15.00 5.01 -14.25
CA ILE A 37 14.10 5.20 -15.39
C ILE A 37 13.16 4.00 -15.45
N LYS A 38 11.86 4.25 -15.57
CA LYS A 38 10.84 3.28 -15.95
C LYS A 38 10.38 3.58 -17.36
N PHE A 39 10.57 2.66 -18.29
CA PHE A 39 10.09 2.82 -19.67
C PHE A 39 8.62 2.42 -19.82
N SER A 40 7.94 2.95 -20.82
CA SER A 40 6.53 2.63 -21.12
C SER A 40 6.33 1.19 -21.64
N ASN A 41 7.34 0.59 -22.28
CA ASN A 41 7.30 -0.76 -22.84
C ASN A 41 8.56 -1.57 -22.45
N GLU A 42 8.58 -2.87 -22.74
CA GLU A 42 9.67 -3.80 -22.35
C GLU A 42 10.82 -3.86 -23.37
N ASP A 43 10.55 -3.57 -24.66
CA ASP A 43 11.51 -3.75 -25.75
C ASP A 43 12.30 -2.46 -26.07
N ASN A 44 13.19 -2.07 -25.16
CA ASN A 44 13.96 -0.82 -25.27
C ASN A 44 15.48 -0.98 -25.45
N GLU A 45 16.00 -2.19 -25.69
CA GLU A 45 17.45 -2.47 -25.75
C GLU A 45 18.22 -1.48 -26.67
N GLN A 46 17.66 -1.18 -27.85
CA GLN A 46 18.25 -0.23 -28.80
C GLN A 46 18.13 1.22 -28.35
N LEU A 47 17.00 1.60 -27.75
CA LEU A 47 16.76 2.94 -27.23
C LEU A 47 17.64 3.23 -26.00
N THR A 48 17.80 2.24 -25.13
CA THR A 48 18.68 2.27 -23.97
C THR A 48 20.13 2.57 -24.40
N GLN A 49 20.60 1.91 -25.47
CA GLN A 49 21.93 2.17 -26.04
C GLN A 49 22.06 3.59 -26.64
N GLU A 50 20.98 4.13 -27.23
CA GLU A 50 20.96 5.50 -27.75
C GLU A 50 21.02 6.54 -26.62
N ILE A 51 20.21 6.37 -25.57
CA ILE A 51 20.24 7.22 -24.36
C ILE A 51 21.61 7.16 -23.69
N GLU A 52 22.20 5.98 -23.58
CA GLU A 52 23.55 5.80 -23.01
C GLU A 52 24.59 6.62 -23.77
N ASN A 53 24.65 6.46 -25.09
CA ASN A 53 25.64 7.15 -25.92
C ASN A 53 25.52 8.68 -25.82
N GLU A 54 24.29 9.18 -25.77
CA GLU A 54 24.02 10.61 -25.66
C GLU A 54 24.43 11.16 -24.30
N LEU A 55 23.98 10.53 -23.21
CA LEU A 55 24.34 10.92 -21.84
C LEU A 55 25.85 10.85 -21.61
N MET A 56 26.51 9.78 -22.07
CA MET A 56 27.95 9.59 -21.94
C MET A 56 28.75 10.69 -22.63
N SER A 57 28.32 11.11 -23.81
CA SER A 57 29.01 12.17 -24.56
C SER A 57 28.87 13.57 -23.94
N GLU A 58 27.75 13.83 -23.26
CA GLU A 58 27.43 15.16 -22.73
C GLU A 58 27.83 15.34 -21.26
N PHE A 59 27.58 14.33 -20.42
CA PHE A 59 27.72 14.42 -18.97
C PHE A 59 28.91 13.63 -18.40
N PHE A 60 29.50 12.72 -19.18
CA PHE A 60 30.63 11.88 -18.77
C PHE A 60 31.82 11.90 -19.76
N PRO A 61 32.25 13.07 -20.29
CA PRO A 61 33.25 13.10 -21.38
C PRO A 61 34.69 12.75 -20.96
N ASP A 62 35.07 12.96 -19.68
CA ASP A 62 36.47 12.94 -19.23
C ASP A 62 36.75 12.03 -18.00
N GLU A 63 35.72 11.45 -17.39
CA GLU A 63 35.82 10.52 -16.26
C GLU A 63 35.09 9.25 -16.67
N GLY A 64 35.73 8.09 -16.59
CA GLY A 64 35.18 6.79 -17.01
C GLY A 64 33.96 6.34 -16.21
N GLY A 65 32.85 7.08 -16.31
CA GLY A 65 31.55 6.72 -15.78
C GLY A 65 31.01 5.51 -16.52
N GLU A 66 30.58 4.50 -15.77
CA GLU A 66 29.92 3.32 -16.33
C GLU A 66 28.42 3.47 -16.07
N LEU A 67 27.60 3.47 -17.13
CA LEU A 67 26.17 3.19 -17.01
C LEU A 67 26.00 1.70 -16.76
N PHE A 68 25.28 1.33 -15.69
CA PHE A 68 24.99 -0.07 -15.37
C PHE A 68 23.53 -0.38 -15.65
N PHE A 69 23.28 -1.19 -16.68
CA PHE A 69 21.95 -1.73 -16.98
C PHE A 69 21.72 -2.98 -16.13
N THR A 70 21.11 -2.83 -14.96
CA THR A 70 21.10 -3.93 -13.97
C THR A 70 19.93 -4.91 -14.09
N TYR A 71 18.79 -4.54 -14.65
CA TYR A 71 17.59 -5.39 -14.53
C TYR A 71 17.23 -6.22 -15.77
N LYS A 72 18.04 -6.14 -16.84
CA LYS A 72 17.85 -6.99 -18.02
C LYS A 72 18.59 -8.32 -17.87
N ASP A 73 18.23 -9.11 -16.87
CA ASP A 73 18.64 -10.52 -16.86
C ASP A 73 17.51 -11.38 -17.45
N LYS A 74 17.66 -11.71 -18.74
CA LYS A 74 16.73 -12.56 -19.53
C LYS A 74 16.72 -14.04 -19.03
N THR A 75 17.32 -14.34 -17.88
CA THR A 75 17.71 -15.70 -17.49
C THR A 75 16.67 -16.47 -16.70
N ASP A 76 15.70 -15.82 -16.02
CA ASP A 76 14.84 -16.55 -15.06
C ASP A 76 13.32 -16.55 -15.35
N GLY A 77 12.87 -16.10 -16.54
CA GLY A 77 11.47 -16.25 -16.93
C GLY A 77 10.46 -15.47 -16.07
N ILE A 78 10.92 -14.43 -15.36
CA ILE A 78 10.08 -13.49 -14.62
C ILE A 78 9.67 -12.37 -15.59
N ASP A 79 8.54 -12.59 -16.27
CA ASP A 79 7.92 -11.61 -17.17
C ASP A 79 7.11 -10.61 -16.34
N THR A 80 7.78 -9.58 -15.80
CA THR A 80 7.18 -8.61 -14.88
C THR A 80 7.44 -7.17 -15.30
N ILE A 81 6.63 -6.25 -14.75
CA ILE A 81 6.80 -4.79 -14.85
C ILE A 81 8.20 -4.31 -14.48
N LEU A 82 8.98 -5.12 -13.75
CA LEU A 82 10.35 -4.83 -13.32
C LEU A 82 11.34 -4.78 -14.48
N ASN A 83 11.08 -5.48 -15.59
CA ASN A 83 11.91 -5.43 -16.81
C ASN A 83 11.91 -4.05 -17.48
N ARG A 84 11.03 -3.15 -17.04
CA ARG A 84 10.91 -1.77 -17.54
C ARG A 84 11.79 -0.80 -16.76
N TYR A 85 12.41 -1.21 -15.64
CA TYR A 85 13.24 -0.37 -14.80
C TYR A 85 14.74 -0.44 -15.16
N PHE A 86 15.39 0.72 -15.18
CA PHE A 86 16.80 0.89 -15.51
C PHE A 86 17.44 1.90 -14.56
N LYS A 87 18.75 1.75 -14.32
CA LYS A 87 19.52 2.65 -13.46
C LYS A 87 20.67 3.31 -14.21
N ILE A 88 20.89 4.58 -13.90
CA ILE A 88 22.07 5.34 -14.28
C ILE A 88 22.88 5.52 -12.99
N LYS A 89 24.05 4.91 -12.94
CA LYS A 89 24.96 5.09 -11.82
C LYS A 89 25.51 6.52 -11.82
N LEU A 90 25.56 7.14 -10.66
CA LEU A 90 26.14 8.46 -10.51
C LEU A 90 27.68 8.37 -10.46
N PRO A 91 28.42 9.33 -11.05
CA PRO A 91 29.88 9.40 -10.90
C PRO A 91 30.29 9.57 -9.43
N ASP A 92 31.53 9.21 -9.15
CA ASP A 92 32.12 9.42 -7.84
C ASP A 92 32.03 10.89 -7.41
N GLY A 93 31.56 11.13 -6.19
CA GLY A 93 31.36 12.48 -5.65
C GLY A 93 30.11 13.22 -6.15
N LYS A 94 29.31 12.64 -7.06
CA LYS A 94 28.07 13.25 -7.56
C LYS A 94 26.80 12.88 -6.80
N SER A 95 26.89 11.97 -5.84
CA SER A 95 25.72 11.49 -5.07
C SER A 95 24.96 12.59 -4.31
N LYS A 96 25.60 13.73 -4.01
CA LYS A 96 25.00 14.91 -3.34
C LYS A 96 24.86 16.13 -4.25
N ASP A 97 25.24 16.02 -5.53
CA ASP A 97 25.21 17.11 -6.50
C ASP A 97 23.81 17.17 -7.14
N TYR A 98 22.83 17.71 -6.40
CA TYR A 98 21.43 17.77 -6.85
C TYR A 98 21.26 18.52 -8.19
N GLN A 99 22.12 19.51 -8.47
CA GLN A 99 22.10 20.26 -9.74
C GLN A 99 22.58 19.39 -10.92
N PHE A 100 23.62 18.58 -10.71
CA PHE A 100 24.02 17.58 -11.70
C PHE A 100 22.90 16.57 -11.96
N ILE A 101 22.34 15.98 -10.90
CA ILE A 101 21.29 14.96 -11.01
C ILE A 101 20.05 15.51 -11.73
N ASN A 102 19.55 16.69 -11.35
CA ASN A 102 18.41 17.31 -12.02
C ASN A 102 18.72 17.63 -13.49
N ARG A 103 19.93 18.06 -13.85
CA ARG A 103 20.30 18.30 -15.26
C ARG A 103 20.25 17.02 -16.10
N VAL A 104 20.74 15.90 -15.55
CA VAL A 104 20.67 14.60 -16.23
C VAL A 104 19.22 14.15 -16.39
N ILE A 105 18.37 14.32 -15.37
CA ILE A 105 16.94 13.97 -15.49
C ILE A 105 16.25 14.83 -16.55
N ARG A 106 16.45 16.15 -16.52
CA ARG A 106 15.80 17.10 -17.44
C ARG A 106 16.22 16.90 -18.90
N SER A 107 17.39 16.32 -19.19
CA SER A 107 17.82 16.08 -20.58
C SER A 107 17.04 14.95 -21.26
N ILE A 108 16.44 14.03 -20.51
CA ILE A 108 15.76 12.84 -21.07
C ILE A 108 14.32 12.65 -20.60
N GLU A 109 13.84 13.35 -19.58
CA GLU A 109 12.48 13.15 -19.00
C GLU A 109 11.33 13.28 -20.00
N ASN A 110 11.50 14.05 -21.09
CA ASN A 110 10.46 14.32 -22.08
C ASN A 110 10.46 13.33 -23.26
N LEU A 111 11.26 12.25 -23.18
CA LEU A 111 11.20 11.18 -24.17
C LEU A 111 9.90 10.39 -23.98
N ASP A 112 9.07 10.27 -25.02
CA ASP A 112 7.76 9.59 -25.01
C ASP A 112 7.81 8.12 -24.51
N THR A 113 9.00 7.54 -24.54
CA THR A 113 9.32 6.18 -24.10
C THR A 113 9.53 6.06 -22.59
N ILE A 114 9.75 7.16 -21.88
CA ILE A 114 9.93 7.18 -20.42
C ILE A 114 8.57 7.40 -19.77
N GLU A 115 8.13 6.45 -18.96
CA GLU A 115 6.94 6.59 -18.12
C GLU A 115 7.26 7.37 -16.86
N HIS A 116 8.35 7.01 -16.17
CA HIS A 116 8.82 7.69 -14.97
C HIS A 116 10.33 7.80 -14.94
N ILE A 117 10.84 8.91 -14.42
CA ILE A 117 12.26 9.10 -14.12
C ILE A 117 12.42 9.81 -12.78
N PHE A 118 13.29 9.32 -11.91
CA PHE A 118 13.49 9.86 -10.57
C PHE A 118 14.85 9.45 -9.99
N PRO A 119 15.43 10.22 -9.06
CA PRO A 119 16.66 9.85 -8.40
C PRO A 119 16.37 8.88 -7.23
N GLU A 120 17.12 7.77 -7.17
CA GLU A 120 17.04 6.81 -6.07
C GLU A 120 17.82 7.34 -4.87
N VAL A 121 17.16 7.49 -3.73
CA VAL A 121 17.77 7.99 -2.49
C VAL A 121 18.56 6.89 -1.80
N LYS A 122 19.71 7.23 -1.21
CA LYS A 122 20.44 6.31 -0.33
C LYS A 122 19.72 6.11 1.01
N PRO A 123 19.66 4.87 1.51
CA PRO A 123 19.35 4.57 2.92
C PRO A 123 20.04 5.52 3.90
N VAL A 124 19.31 6.01 4.90
CA VAL A 124 19.87 6.87 5.95
C VAL A 124 20.47 6.02 7.06
N PRO A 125 21.77 6.16 7.40
CA PRO A 125 22.39 5.44 8.51
C PRO A 125 21.88 5.90 9.89
N ILE A 126 21.79 4.97 10.84
CA ILE A 126 21.28 5.21 12.20
C ILE A 126 22.17 6.13 13.07
N GLU A 127 23.44 6.35 12.71
CA GLU A 127 24.37 7.26 13.43
C GLU A 127 23.84 8.71 13.57
N SER A 128 22.76 9.03 12.84
CA SER A 128 22.05 10.32 12.86
C SER A 128 20.97 10.44 13.96
N PHE A 129 20.60 9.36 14.64
CA PHE A 129 19.77 9.36 15.85
C PHE A 129 20.70 9.39 17.07
N GLY A 130 20.85 10.54 17.71
CA GLY A 130 21.72 10.69 18.88
C GLY A 130 21.30 9.70 19.97
N LEU A 131 22.04 8.59 20.09
CA LEU A 131 21.84 7.60 21.14
C LEU A 131 21.96 8.33 22.49
N PRO A 132 21.04 8.10 23.45
CA PRO A 132 21.23 8.58 24.80
C PRO A 132 22.58 8.05 25.32
N THR A 133 23.27 8.89 26.09
CA THR A 133 24.56 8.56 26.69
C THR A 133 24.53 7.16 27.32
N GLN A 134 25.43 6.29 26.87
CA GLN A 134 25.59 4.94 27.39
C GLN A 134 25.59 4.96 28.92
N ARG A 135 24.60 4.31 29.55
CA ARG A 135 24.77 3.90 30.94
C ARG A 135 25.78 2.77 30.93
N THR A 136 26.99 3.05 31.37
CA THR A 136 28.00 2.02 31.57
C THR A 136 27.66 1.26 32.84
N TYR A 137 27.10 0.07 32.72
CA TYR A 137 27.06 -0.88 33.83
C TYR A 137 28.27 -1.80 33.75
N THR A 138 28.90 -2.03 34.90
CA THR A 138 30.07 -2.89 35.03
C THR A 138 29.66 -4.29 35.49
N ASN A 139 30.22 -5.29 34.80
CA ASN A 139 30.24 -6.73 35.07
C ASN A 139 29.02 -7.55 34.61
N ALA A 140 28.85 -7.68 33.29
CA ALA A 140 28.21 -8.87 32.72
C ALA A 140 29.21 -10.04 32.73
N TYR A 141 28.73 -11.24 33.09
CA TYR A 141 29.47 -12.49 32.93
C TYR A 141 29.05 -13.12 31.59
N ASN A 142 30.00 -13.64 30.79
CA ASN A 142 29.66 -14.44 29.61
C ASN A 142 28.71 -15.57 30.02
N GLY A 143 27.65 -15.78 29.24
CA GLY A 143 26.59 -16.73 29.56
C GLY A 143 25.50 -16.22 30.52
N THR A 144 25.38 -14.89 30.71
CA THR A 144 24.20 -14.31 31.40
C THR A 144 22.97 -14.46 30.51
N ASP A 145 21.86 -14.91 31.08
CA ASP A 145 20.56 -14.97 30.42
C ASP A 145 19.79 -13.65 30.60
N TYR A 146 19.50 -12.98 29.50
CA TYR A 146 18.74 -11.74 29.40
C TYR A 146 17.31 -11.96 28.88
N GLN A 147 16.92 -13.18 28.50
CA GLN A 147 15.56 -13.48 28.09
C GLN A 147 14.51 -13.07 29.13
N PRO A 148 14.72 -13.24 30.45
CA PRO A 148 13.75 -12.81 31.46
C PRO A 148 13.49 -11.30 31.53
N ILE A 149 14.28 -10.48 30.84
CA ILE A 149 14.09 -9.03 30.76
C ILE A 149 13.70 -8.54 29.35
N GLN A 150 13.52 -9.44 28.38
CA GLN A 150 12.92 -9.16 27.07
C GLN A 150 11.38 -9.11 27.19
N ASP A 151 10.84 -8.15 27.93
CA ASP A 151 9.39 -8.11 28.21
C ASP A 151 8.51 -8.01 26.96
N TYR A 152 9.06 -7.58 25.81
CA TYR A 152 8.33 -7.60 24.54
C TYR A 152 7.98 -9.01 24.05
N LEU A 153 8.53 -10.06 24.66
CA LEU A 153 8.16 -11.47 24.42
C LEU A 153 6.93 -11.90 25.22
N ASN A 154 6.60 -11.20 26.31
CA ASN A 154 5.50 -11.57 27.21
C ASN A 154 4.13 -11.37 26.54
N ALA A 155 3.07 -11.89 27.16
CA ALA A 155 1.70 -11.55 26.79
C ALA A 155 1.41 -10.04 26.96
N PRO A 156 0.46 -9.45 26.22
CA PRO A 156 0.11 -8.03 26.34
C PRO A 156 -0.33 -7.58 27.75
N GLU A 157 -0.90 -8.49 28.54
CA GLU A 157 -1.32 -8.26 29.92
C GLU A 157 -0.19 -8.44 30.94
N ASP A 158 0.86 -9.22 30.64
CA ASP A 158 2.01 -9.45 31.52
C ASP A 158 3.06 -8.33 31.38
N LYS A 159 2.64 -7.15 31.83
CA LYS A 159 3.38 -5.90 31.77
C LYS A 159 4.37 -5.75 32.93
N ARG A 160 5.61 -5.34 32.62
CA ARG A 160 6.55 -4.87 33.65
C ARG A 160 5.94 -3.70 34.44
N ASN A 161 6.19 -3.66 35.74
CA ASN A 161 5.72 -2.56 36.59
C ASN A 161 6.10 -1.18 36.01
N ASN A 162 5.10 -0.29 35.88
CA ASN A 162 5.15 1.04 35.24
C ASN A 162 5.17 1.05 33.70
N TYR A 163 4.95 -0.09 33.05
CA TYR A 163 4.76 -0.16 31.61
C TYR A 163 3.26 -0.18 31.31
N ALA A 164 2.86 0.58 30.28
CA ALA A 164 1.50 0.62 29.80
C ALA A 164 1.24 -0.44 28.71
N VAL A 165 2.29 -0.90 28.03
CA VAL A 165 2.23 -1.88 26.94
C VAL A 165 2.99 -3.15 27.33
N GLY A 166 2.41 -4.32 27.08
CA GLY A 166 3.04 -5.63 27.26
C GLY A 166 3.76 -6.09 25.99
N GLY A 167 4.01 -7.39 25.84
CA GLY A 167 4.71 -7.94 24.67
C GLY A 167 3.78 -8.48 23.58
N VAL A 168 4.33 -9.29 22.68
CA VAL A 168 3.62 -9.88 21.53
C VAL A 168 3.14 -11.32 21.76
N ASP A 169 3.30 -11.83 22.96
CA ASP A 169 3.06 -13.22 23.36
C ASP A 169 3.83 -14.28 22.56
N ALA A 170 5.15 -14.10 22.47
CA ALA A 170 6.03 -15.07 21.81
C ALA A 170 6.06 -16.41 22.56
N TYR A 171 5.88 -16.40 23.89
CA TYR A 171 5.89 -17.61 24.70
C TYR A 171 4.75 -18.55 24.36
N TYR A 172 3.52 -18.03 24.20
CA TYR A 172 2.40 -18.83 23.71
C TYR A 172 2.72 -19.44 22.34
N ALA A 173 3.22 -18.62 21.41
CA ALA A 173 3.52 -19.07 20.05
C ALA A 173 4.50 -20.25 20.03
N TRP A 174 5.51 -20.27 20.91
CA TRP A 174 6.51 -21.34 20.97
C TRP A 174 5.96 -22.70 21.39
N ASP A 175 4.81 -22.73 22.08
CA ASP A 175 4.11 -23.98 22.42
C ASP A 175 3.27 -24.52 21.24
N ILE A 176 3.09 -23.73 20.18
CA ILE A 176 2.36 -24.10 18.97
C ILE A 176 3.33 -24.51 17.87
N ALA A 177 3.01 -25.62 17.18
CA ALA A 177 3.82 -26.09 16.06
C ALA A 177 4.03 -25.00 15.01
N GLY A 178 5.30 -24.65 14.73
CA GLY A 178 5.67 -23.60 13.79
C GLY A 178 5.76 -22.19 14.38
N GLY A 179 5.27 -21.94 15.60
CA GLY A 179 5.24 -20.61 16.21
C GLY A 179 6.60 -20.11 16.73
N ASP A 180 7.64 -20.94 16.67
CA ASP A 180 9.05 -20.55 16.81
C ASP A 180 9.70 -20.11 15.48
N GLY A 181 8.90 -20.01 14.39
CA GLY A 181 9.35 -19.68 13.04
C GLY A 181 9.86 -20.87 12.23
N SER A 182 9.74 -22.10 12.75
CA SER A 182 10.17 -23.32 12.05
C SER A 182 9.65 -23.39 10.62
N GLY A 183 10.56 -23.64 9.68
CA GLY A 183 10.22 -23.80 8.26
C GLY A 183 10.03 -22.49 7.49
N ILE A 184 10.19 -21.33 8.13
CA ILE A 184 10.16 -20.01 7.47
C ILE A 184 11.59 -19.53 7.22
N THR A 185 11.82 -18.93 6.04
CA THR A 185 13.04 -18.16 5.78
C THR A 185 12.77 -16.68 6.02
N VAL A 186 13.61 -16.02 6.82
CA VAL A 186 13.55 -14.58 7.11
C VAL A 186 14.78 -13.90 6.52
N ILE A 187 14.60 -12.96 5.60
CA ILE A 187 15.68 -12.13 5.07
C ILE A 187 15.77 -10.82 5.85
N GLN A 188 16.91 -10.60 6.51
CA GLN A 188 17.25 -9.31 7.08
C GLN A 188 17.79 -8.39 5.99
N LYS A 189 17.14 -7.25 5.79
CA LYS A 189 17.56 -6.20 4.89
C LYS A 189 17.73 -4.90 5.66
N GLU A 190 18.99 -4.61 5.99
CA GLU A 190 19.41 -3.54 6.89
C GLU A 190 20.57 -2.72 6.32
N ILE A 191 20.91 -1.62 6.98
CA ILE A 191 22.08 -0.76 6.65
C ILE A 191 23.43 -1.45 6.90
N ASP A 192 23.46 -2.43 7.81
CA ASP A 192 24.61 -3.27 8.13
C ASP A 192 24.16 -4.71 8.43
N GLN A 193 25.08 -5.67 8.34
CA GLN A 193 24.79 -7.09 8.58
C GLN A 193 25.03 -7.44 10.05
N TRP A 194 24.31 -8.44 10.55
CA TRP A 194 24.57 -8.97 11.88
C TRP A 194 25.93 -9.65 11.98
N ASN A 195 26.47 -9.68 13.20
CA ASN A 195 27.68 -10.41 13.53
C ASN A 195 27.38 -11.91 13.66
N GLU A 196 27.67 -12.70 12.62
CA GLU A 196 27.58 -14.17 12.66
C GLU A 196 28.57 -14.84 13.63
N GLN A 197 29.56 -14.10 14.15
CA GLN A 197 30.47 -14.61 15.19
C GLN A 197 29.96 -14.29 16.60
N HIS A 198 28.82 -13.60 16.72
CA HIS A 198 28.16 -13.41 18.00
C HIS A 198 27.74 -14.77 18.56
N GLU A 199 27.99 -15.01 19.84
CA GLU A 199 27.76 -16.29 20.52
C GLU A 199 26.30 -16.76 20.51
N ASP A 200 25.40 -15.85 20.15
CA ASP A 200 23.96 -15.97 20.33
C ASP A 200 23.15 -15.77 19.04
N LEU A 201 23.82 -15.62 17.89
CA LEU A 201 23.17 -15.33 16.61
C LEU A 201 23.38 -16.45 15.58
N PRO A 202 22.39 -16.68 14.70
CA PRO A 202 22.44 -17.75 13.70
C PRO A 202 23.42 -17.42 12.57
N GLN A 203 23.85 -18.47 11.86
CA GLN A 203 24.55 -18.31 10.58
C GLN A 203 23.55 -18.02 9.47
N SER A 204 23.93 -17.19 8.50
CA SER A 204 23.10 -16.95 7.33
C SER A 204 23.04 -18.17 6.41
N VAL A 205 21.84 -18.52 5.95
CA VAL A 205 21.62 -19.57 4.94
C VAL A 205 21.75 -19.05 3.50
N VAL A 206 21.67 -17.73 3.29
CA VAL A 206 21.75 -17.10 1.97
C VAL A 206 22.20 -15.63 2.05
N GLN A 207 22.95 -15.17 1.06
CA GLN A 207 23.40 -13.79 0.96
C GLN A 207 23.18 -13.21 -0.44
N PHE A 208 22.38 -12.14 -0.55
CA PHE A 208 22.07 -11.51 -1.84
C PHE A 208 22.95 -10.30 -2.18
N SER A 209 23.60 -9.70 -1.19
CA SER A 209 24.71 -8.76 -1.38
C SER A 209 25.45 -8.51 -0.06
N GLY A 210 26.69 -8.04 -0.11
CA GLY A 210 27.51 -7.72 1.07
C GLY A 210 27.26 -6.32 1.61
N SER A 211 27.06 -6.20 2.92
CA SER A 211 27.18 -4.95 3.67
C SER A 211 28.16 -5.17 4.82
N LYS A 212 28.71 -4.08 5.38
CA LYS A 212 29.60 -4.17 6.54
C LYS A 212 28.84 -4.82 7.70
N VAL A 213 29.53 -5.60 8.54
CA VAL A 213 28.96 -6.04 9.82
C VAL A 213 28.83 -4.82 10.73
N GLY A 214 27.71 -4.70 11.43
CA GLY A 214 27.48 -3.59 12.35
C GLY A 214 26.48 -3.90 13.45
N GLN A 215 26.31 -2.95 14.36
CA GLN A 215 25.56 -3.15 15.60
C GLN A 215 24.05 -3.10 15.37
N HIS A 216 23.60 -2.40 14.33
CA HIS A 216 22.18 -2.19 14.06
C HIS A 216 21.51 -3.48 13.59
N GLY A 217 22.06 -4.10 12.56
CA GLY A 217 21.66 -5.41 12.07
C GLY A 217 21.89 -6.51 13.11
N THR A 218 22.96 -6.41 13.92
CA THR A 218 23.17 -7.33 15.05
C THR A 218 22.03 -7.24 16.06
N ALA A 219 21.56 -6.04 16.40
CA ALA A 219 20.44 -5.84 17.33
C ALA A 219 19.08 -6.26 16.76
N SER A 220 18.81 -5.96 15.49
CA SER A 220 17.59 -6.43 14.82
C SER A 220 17.55 -7.97 14.74
N MET A 221 18.70 -8.63 14.52
CA MET A 221 18.76 -10.09 14.45
C MET A 221 18.54 -10.77 15.81
N GLY A 222 19.02 -10.21 16.92
CA GLY A 222 18.75 -10.78 18.24
C GLY A 222 17.26 -10.83 18.59
N ILE A 223 16.50 -9.82 18.18
CA ILE A 223 15.04 -9.76 18.36
C ILE A 223 14.33 -10.85 17.54
N MET A 224 14.71 -11.02 16.28
CA MET A 224 14.05 -11.97 15.39
C MET A 224 14.49 -13.41 15.64
N GLY A 225 15.80 -13.63 15.82
CA GLY A 225 16.44 -14.93 15.67
C GLY A 225 17.55 -15.24 16.67
N GLY A 226 17.65 -14.52 17.81
CA GLY A 226 18.52 -14.93 18.91
C GLY A 226 18.33 -16.41 19.27
N ILE A 227 19.42 -17.16 19.37
CA ILE A 227 19.36 -18.62 19.48
C ILE A 227 18.85 -19.00 20.87
N ASN A 228 17.80 -19.82 20.93
CA ASN A 228 17.32 -20.39 22.19
C ASN A 228 18.31 -21.44 22.74
N ASN A 229 19.32 -20.99 23.49
CA ASN A 229 20.43 -21.79 24.02
C ASN A 229 20.55 -21.71 25.56
N GLY A 230 19.67 -20.96 26.23
CA GLY A 230 19.64 -20.78 27.68
C GLY A 230 20.59 -19.71 28.24
N TYR A 231 21.16 -18.85 27.39
CA TYR A 231 21.86 -17.63 27.77
C TYR A 231 21.57 -16.53 26.73
N GLY A 232 22.09 -15.32 26.95
CA GLY A 232 21.94 -14.24 25.97
C GLY A 232 20.49 -13.78 25.84
N VAL A 233 19.99 -13.70 24.62
CA VAL A 233 18.61 -13.35 24.29
C VAL A 233 17.99 -14.43 23.40
N THR A 234 16.68 -14.59 23.47
CA THR A 234 15.94 -15.49 22.59
C THR A 234 15.12 -14.68 21.60
N GLY A 235 15.25 -14.99 20.31
CA GLY A 235 14.46 -14.37 19.26
C GLY A 235 13.03 -14.90 19.20
N ILE A 236 12.10 -14.06 18.74
CA ILE A 236 10.68 -14.45 18.59
C ILE A 236 10.52 -15.64 17.64
N ALA A 237 11.29 -15.66 16.55
CA ALA A 237 11.32 -16.73 15.55
C ALA A 237 12.67 -17.45 15.57
N HIS A 238 13.13 -17.85 16.76
CA HIS A 238 14.47 -18.40 16.98
C HIS A 238 14.79 -19.70 16.22
N ASN A 239 13.80 -20.36 15.61
CA ASN A 239 13.99 -21.56 14.80
C ASN A 239 13.75 -21.34 13.29
N ALA A 240 13.55 -20.09 12.87
CA ALA A 240 13.53 -19.72 11.46
C ALA A 240 14.92 -19.82 10.82
N SER A 241 14.96 -19.93 9.49
CA SER A 241 16.21 -19.83 8.71
C SER A 241 16.46 -18.38 8.33
N PHE A 242 17.63 -17.84 8.65
CA PHE A 242 17.93 -16.42 8.41
C PHE A 242 18.84 -16.20 7.22
N GLY A 243 18.50 -15.26 6.35
CA GLY A 243 19.31 -14.79 5.23
C GLY A 243 19.60 -13.30 5.32
N ARG A 244 20.55 -12.81 4.51
CA ARG A 244 20.93 -11.39 4.48
C ARG A 244 20.90 -10.76 3.10
N ALA A 245 20.42 -9.53 3.05
CA ALA A 245 20.47 -8.68 1.87
C ALA A 245 21.04 -7.29 2.23
N GLY A 246 21.92 -6.75 1.39
CA GLY A 246 22.40 -5.38 1.57
C GLY A 246 21.32 -4.33 1.33
N ALA A 247 21.60 -3.09 1.70
CA ALA A 247 20.60 -2.01 1.74
C ALA A 247 20.10 -1.49 0.38
N THR A 248 20.75 -1.84 -0.74
CA THR A 248 20.37 -1.36 -2.09
C THR A 248 19.24 -2.20 -2.71
N SER A 249 18.57 -1.68 -3.74
CA SER A 249 17.48 -2.39 -4.43
C SER A 249 17.96 -3.43 -5.46
N ASP A 250 19.26 -3.59 -5.68
CA ASP A 250 19.79 -4.49 -6.73
C ASP A 250 19.61 -5.98 -6.39
N ASN A 251 19.35 -6.30 -5.13
CA ASN A 251 19.16 -7.68 -4.67
C ASN A 251 17.71 -8.18 -4.75
N PHE A 252 16.73 -7.32 -5.05
CA PHE A 252 15.32 -7.73 -5.13
C PHE A 252 15.05 -8.84 -6.15
N PRO A 253 15.57 -8.79 -7.41
CA PRO A 253 15.32 -9.85 -8.37
C PRO A 253 15.76 -11.24 -7.87
N ALA A 254 16.96 -11.33 -7.28
CA ALA A 254 17.46 -12.58 -6.74
C ALA A 254 16.63 -13.08 -5.54
N MET A 255 16.17 -12.17 -4.68
CA MET A 255 15.25 -12.52 -3.59
C MET A 255 13.90 -13.01 -4.12
N ILE A 256 13.34 -12.34 -5.12
CA ILE A 256 12.08 -12.74 -5.77
C ILE A 256 12.24 -14.16 -6.32
N SER A 257 13.32 -14.51 -7.00
CA SER A 257 13.55 -15.88 -7.50
C SER A 257 13.70 -16.92 -6.39
N TYR A 258 14.38 -16.58 -5.29
CA TYR A 258 14.76 -17.52 -4.23
C TYR A 258 13.64 -17.84 -3.24
N LEU A 259 12.88 -16.81 -2.81
CA LEU A 259 11.93 -16.91 -1.71
C LEU A 259 10.62 -17.57 -2.12
N LYS A 260 9.95 -18.15 -1.13
CA LYS A 260 8.72 -18.93 -1.28
C LYS A 260 7.56 -18.27 -0.54
N PRO A 261 6.30 -18.59 -0.89
CA PRO A 261 5.15 -18.15 -0.11
C PRO A 261 5.31 -18.48 1.38
N GLY A 262 4.97 -17.51 2.23
CA GLY A 262 5.14 -17.58 3.69
C GLY A 262 6.50 -17.07 4.20
N ASP A 263 7.54 -17.02 3.38
CA ASP A 263 8.82 -16.43 3.79
C ASP A 263 8.66 -14.94 4.12
N VAL A 264 9.58 -14.40 4.92
CA VAL A 264 9.50 -13.03 5.45
C VAL A 264 10.71 -12.21 5.02
N ILE A 265 10.51 -10.95 4.66
CA ILE A 265 11.57 -9.96 4.48
C ILE A 265 11.36 -8.84 5.48
N GLN A 266 12.35 -8.65 6.36
CA GLN A 266 12.41 -7.50 7.24
C GLN A 266 13.21 -6.38 6.58
N ILE A 267 12.62 -5.20 6.44
CA ILE A 267 13.23 -3.99 5.87
C ILE A 267 13.32 -2.92 6.97
N GLY A 268 14.45 -2.90 7.69
CA GLY A 268 14.68 -1.99 8.83
C GLY A 268 15.24 -0.62 8.45
N ILE A 269 15.06 -0.24 7.18
CA ILE A 269 15.71 0.91 6.55
C ILE A 269 14.71 2.03 6.33
N GLN A 270 15.17 3.26 6.49
CA GLN A 270 14.45 4.49 6.16
C GLN A 270 15.21 5.33 5.12
N VAL A 271 14.49 6.19 4.42
CA VAL A 271 15.07 7.15 3.46
C VAL A 271 14.76 8.57 3.83
N GLY A 272 15.69 9.47 3.55
CA GLY A 272 15.49 10.92 3.69
C GLY A 272 14.83 11.52 2.47
N MET A 273 13.93 12.46 2.70
CA MET A 273 13.47 13.40 1.70
C MET A 273 13.87 14.81 2.10
N GLY A 274 13.84 15.75 1.16
CA GLY A 274 13.87 17.15 1.57
C GLY A 274 12.51 17.57 2.14
N ASN A 275 12.19 18.85 2.06
CA ASN A 275 11.07 19.41 2.82
C ASN A 275 9.72 18.89 2.31
N VAL A 276 8.92 18.29 3.20
CA VAL A 276 7.61 17.69 2.87
C VAL A 276 6.70 17.70 4.10
N ALA A 277 5.38 17.87 3.93
CA ALA A 277 4.40 17.71 5.01
C ALA A 277 4.74 18.50 6.27
N GLY A 278 5.23 19.74 6.09
CA GLY A 278 5.69 20.62 7.17
C GLY A 278 7.02 20.22 7.84
N CYS A 279 7.62 19.09 7.46
CA CYS A 279 8.94 18.69 7.92
C CYS A 279 10.05 19.44 7.17
N THR A 280 11.03 19.94 7.92
CA THR A 280 12.17 20.71 7.40
C THR A 280 13.53 20.14 7.83
N LYS A 281 13.53 19.08 8.66
CA LYS A 281 14.75 18.44 9.17
C LYS A 281 14.47 16.98 9.48
N ASN A 282 15.38 16.09 9.09
CA ASN A 282 15.29 14.65 9.35
C ASN A 282 13.96 14.05 8.86
N CYS A 283 13.51 14.45 7.66
CA CYS A 283 12.26 14.00 7.06
C CYS A 283 12.44 12.58 6.51
N TRP A 284 12.41 11.62 7.42
CA TRP A 284 12.65 10.21 7.14
C TRP A 284 11.35 9.44 7.01
N GLN A 285 11.27 8.58 6.00
CA GLN A 285 10.04 7.89 5.61
C GLN A 285 10.30 6.41 5.28
N PRO A 286 9.25 5.58 5.18
CA PRO A 286 9.37 4.19 4.77
C PRO A 286 9.98 4.08 3.38
N MET A 287 10.63 2.95 3.12
CA MET A 287 11.34 2.74 1.86
C MET A 287 10.41 2.62 0.64
N GLU A 288 9.17 2.15 0.83
CA GLU A 288 8.15 2.13 -0.23
C GLU A 288 7.76 3.52 -0.75
N SER A 289 8.28 4.60 -0.16
CA SER A 289 8.15 5.93 -0.75
C SER A 289 8.82 6.03 -2.12
N SER A 290 9.80 5.17 -2.43
CA SER A 290 10.38 5.02 -3.75
C SER A 290 9.48 4.17 -4.64
N ALA A 291 9.16 4.66 -5.85
CA ALA A 291 8.33 3.91 -6.79
C ALA A 291 8.95 2.55 -7.17
N LEU A 292 10.28 2.50 -7.29
CA LEU A 292 11.02 1.25 -7.55
C LEU A 292 10.84 0.23 -6.42
N TRP A 293 11.01 0.68 -5.17
CA TRP A 293 10.86 -0.20 -4.02
C TRP A 293 9.43 -0.66 -3.83
N PHE A 294 8.45 0.22 -4.05
CA PHE A 294 7.05 -0.19 -4.01
C PHE A 294 6.74 -1.30 -5.02
N ASP A 295 7.18 -1.16 -6.28
CA ASP A 295 6.93 -2.18 -7.31
C ASP A 295 7.62 -3.51 -6.96
N PHE A 296 8.85 -3.48 -6.42
CA PHE A 296 9.52 -4.69 -5.93
C PHE A 296 8.81 -5.33 -4.72
N ILE A 297 8.39 -4.52 -3.75
CA ILE A 297 7.68 -4.99 -2.56
C ILE A 297 6.34 -5.60 -2.96
N LYS A 298 5.63 -4.96 -3.89
CA LYS A 298 4.39 -5.48 -4.46
C LYS A 298 4.60 -6.82 -5.15
N GLU A 299 5.64 -6.96 -5.97
CA GLU A 299 5.95 -8.25 -6.62
C GLU A 299 6.22 -9.37 -5.59
N LEU A 300 6.96 -9.05 -4.53
CA LEU A 300 7.20 -10.00 -3.43
C LEU A 300 5.91 -10.42 -2.73
N THR A 301 5.05 -9.46 -2.38
CA THR A 301 3.80 -9.76 -1.66
C THR A 301 2.78 -10.46 -2.55
N ASP A 302 2.70 -10.11 -3.84
CA ASP A 302 1.88 -10.82 -4.83
C ASP A 302 2.36 -12.28 -5.01
N LYS A 303 3.67 -12.55 -4.84
CA LYS A 303 4.25 -13.91 -4.79
C LYS A 303 4.01 -14.64 -3.45
N GLY A 304 3.38 -13.99 -2.47
CA GLY A 304 3.06 -14.58 -1.17
C GLY A 304 4.15 -14.41 -0.11
N ILE A 305 5.13 -13.51 -0.34
CA ILE A 305 6.22 -13.23 0.61
C ILE A 305 5.79 -12.08 1.52
N ASN A 306 5.89 -12.26 2.83
CA ASN A 306 5.55 -11.25 3.82
C ASN A 306 6.65 -10.18 3.89
N VAL A 307 6.33 -8.91 3.66
CA VAL A 307 7.32 -7.82 3.71
C VAL A 307 6.99 -6.87 4.85
N ILE A 308 7.94 -6.66 5.77
CA ILE A 308 7.75 -5.91 7.01
C ILE A 308 8.71 -4.72 7.03
N GLN A 309 8.17 -3.51 6.87
CA GLN A 309 8.94 -2.27 6.72
C GLN A 309 8.92 -1.43 8.00
N ALA A 310 10.04 -0.80 8.33
CA ALA A 310 10.04 0.26 9.34
C ALA A 310 9.28 1.49 8.83
N ALA A 311 8.44 2.10 9.67
CA ALA A 311 7.72 3.33 9.33
C ALA A 311 8.67 4.53 9.10
N GLY A 312 9.88 4.47 9.65
CA GLY A 312 10.85 5.56 9.61
C GLY A 312 10.63 6.58 10.73
N ASN A 313 11.73 7.20 11.14
CA ASN A 313 11.78 8.03 12.34
C ASN A 313 11.65 9.54 12.07
N GLY A 314 10.79 9.93 11.12
CA GLY A 314 10.63 11.32 10.68
C GLY A 314 9.53 12.13 11.41
N GLY A 315 8.68 11.48 12.19
CA GLY A 315 7.52 12.11 12.84
C GLY A 315 6.48 12.66 11.85
N LEU A 316 6.41 12.07 10.65
CA LEU A 316 5.58 12.50 9.53
C LEU A 316 4.17 11.90 9.64
N ASN A 317 3.15 12.70 9.32
CA ASN A 317 1.81 12.21 9.04
C ASN A 317 1.75 11.70 7.59
N LEU A 318 1.70 10.38 7.40
CA LEU A 318 1.69 9.78 6.06
C LEU A 318 0.36 10.03 5.31
N ASP A 319 -0.70 10.45 6.00
CA ASP A 319 -1.98 10.86 5.38
C ASP A 319 -1.95 12.33 4.90
N HIS A 320 -0.82 13.04 5.09
CA HIS A 320 -0.74 14.44 4.71
C HIS A 320 -0.87 14.61 3.17
N PRO A 321 -1.68 15.57 2.68
CA PRO A 321 -1.92 15.77 1.26
C PRO A 321 -0.66 15.95 0.39
N ASP A 322 0.43 16.49 0.95
CA ASP A 322 1.74 16.61 0.27
C ASP A 322 2.30 15.28 -0.24
N PHE A 323 1.87 14.15 0.30
CA PHE A 323 2.26 12.82 -0.18
C PHE A 323 1.45 12.38 -1.41
N ASN A 324 0.45 13.15 -1.85
CA ASN A 324 -0.35 12.91 -3.05
C ASN A 324 -0.90 11.47 -3.14
N GLY A 325 -1.44 10.96 -2.03
CA GLY A 325 -2.00 9.60 -1.96
C GLY A 325 -0.97 8.47 -2.02
N LYS A 326 0.34 8.76 -1.91
CA LYS A 326 1.41 7.73 -1.99
C LYS A 326 1.28 6.64 -0.93
N TYR A 327 0.71 6.97 0.23
CA TYR A 327 0.49 6.06 1.35
C TYR A 327 -1.00 5.68 1.52
N ASP A 328 -1.87 6.19 0.65
CA ASP A 328 -3.29 5.84 0.67
C ASP A 328 -3.48 4.45 0.04
N ARG A 329 -3.93 3.49 0.86
CA ARG A 329 -4.13 2.10 0.43
C ARG A 329 -5.22 1.97 -0.64
N SER A 330 -6.15 2.92 -0.75
CA SER A 330 -7.15 2.95 -1.82
C SER A 330 -6.57 3.36 -3.18
N VAL A 331 -5.44 4.08 -3.17
CA VAL A 331 -4.71 4.48 -4.37
C VAL A 331 -3.70 3.41 -4.76
N ARG A 332 -2.93 2.92 -3.79
CA ARG A 332 -1.90 1.90 -4.00
C ARG A 332 -1.59 1.14 -2.71
N ASP A 333 -1.63 -0.18 -2.77
CA ASP A 333 -1.24 -1.05 -1.65
C ASP A 333 -0.16 -2.04 -2.11
N SER A 334 1.04 -1.89 -1.55
CA SER A 334 2.19 -2.76 -1.78
C SER A 334 2.00 -4.14 -1.14
N GLY A 335 0.99 -4.33 -0.30
CA GLY A 335 0.74 -5.54 0.48
C GLY A 335 1.66 -5.72 1.67
N SER A 336 2.64 -4.83 1.89
CA SER A 336 3.54 -4.92 3.04
C SER A 336 2.88 -4.41 4.32
N ASN A 337 3.42 -4.87 5.45
CA ASN A 337 3.16 -4.35 6.79
C ASN A 337 4.14 -3.21 7.11
N ILE A 338 3.65 -2.00 7.40
CA ILE A 338 4.50 -0.89 7.88
C ILE A 338 4.37 -0.73 9.38
N VAL A 339 5.52 -0.73 10.05
CA VAL A 339 5.64 -0.85 11.50
C VAL A 339 6.03 0.48 12.16
N GLY A 340 5.09 1.06 12.91
CA GLY A 340 5.30 2.21 13.78
C GLY A 340 5.96 1.85 15.12
N ALA A 341 6.27 2.86 15.92
CA ALA A 341 6.89 2.71 17.23
C ALA A 341 6.03 3.30 18.35
N VAL A 342 5.86 2.52 19.43
CA VAL A 342 5.23 2.94 20.69
C VAL A 342 6.27 2.92 21.82
N CYS A 343 6.11 3.82 22.79
CA CYS A 343 6.89 3.78 24.03
C CYS A 343 6.19 2.89 25.06
N ALA A 344 6.78 1.75 25.43
CA ALA A 344 6.12 0.77 26.29
C ALA A 344 5.78 1.32 27.69
N VAL A 345 6.65 2.19 28.23
CA VAL A 345 6.43 2.89 29.51
C VAL A 345 5.17 3.76 29.50
N SER A 346 4.93 4.52 28.42
CA SER A 346 3.85 5.51 28.38
C SER A 346 2.60 5.04 27.65
N GLY A 347 2.70 4.01 26.82
CA GLY A 347 1.65 3.58 25.90
C GLY A 347 1.45 4.49 24.70
N LYS A 348 2.22 5.58 24.61
CA LYS A 348 2.04 6.62 23.59
C LYS A 348 2.90 6.36 22.37
N THR A 349 2.42 6.86 21.24
CA THR A 349 3.18 6.89 19.99
C THR A 349 4.52 7.57 20.21
N ALA A 350 5.61 6.92 19.78
CA ALA A 350 6.93 7.50 19.87
C ALA A 350 6.98 8.78 19.00
N GLY A 351 7.44 9.90 19.57
CA GLY A 351 7.33 11.21 18.91
C GLY A 351 8.01 11.30 17.54
N PHE A 352 8.98 10.41 17.28
CA PHE A 352 9.68 10.27 16.00
C PHE A 352 9.02 9.29 15.03
N SER A 353 8.11 8.42 15.48
CA SER A 353 7.46 7.47 14.59
C SER A 353 6.65 8.24 13.55
N ASN A 354 6.76 7.86 12.29
CA ASN A 354 5.73 8.21 11.32
C ASN A 354 4.41 7.55 11.73
N TYR A 355 3.31 8.20 11.37
CA TYR A 355 1.94 7.86 11.78
C TYR A 355 0.95 8.14 10.65
N GLY A 356 -0.27 7.64 10.79
CA GLY A 356 -1.34 7.76 9.79
C GLY A 356 -1.85 6.40 9.34
N SER A 357 -2.93 6.39 8.56
CA SER A 357 -3.72 5.22 8.15
C SER A 357 -2.92 4.11 7.46
N ARG A 358 -1.75 4.45 6.90
CA ARG A 358 -0.83 3.48 6.27
C ARG A 358 -0.08 2.61 7.28
N ILE A 359 0.09 3.03 8.52
CA ILE A 359 0.78 2.22 9.54
C ILE A 359 -0.14 1.08 9.95
N ASP A 360 0.30 -0.16 9.75
CA ASP A 360 -0.52 -1.35 9.98
C ASP A 360 -0.35 -1.86 11.41
N ASN A 361 0.89 -2.08 11.83
CA ASN A 361 1.23 -2.51 13.18
C ASN A 361 2.23 -1.57 13.85
N SER A 362 2.43 -1.73 15.15
CA SER A 362 3.50 -1.08 15.90
C SER A 362 4.08 -1.99 16.97
N SER A 363 5.23 -1.62 17.52
CA SER A 363 5.78 -2.28 18.70
C SER A 363 6.80 -1.37 19.41
N TRP A 364 7.54 -1.93 20.36
CA TRP A 364 8.38 -1.20 21.29
C TRP A 364 9.52 -0.45 20.59
N GLY A 365 9.62 0.84 20.89
CA GLY A 365 10.53 1.76 20.20
C GLY A 365 11.34 2.71 21.07
N CYS A 366 11.22 2.73 22.41
CA CYS A 366 11.64 3.87 23.22
C CYS A 366 12.74 3.57 24.25
N TRP A 367 13.88 3.06 23.75
CA TRP A 367 15.11 2.81 24.53
C TRP A 367 14.90 1.83 25.69
N ASP A 368 14.07 0.82 25.44
CA ASP A 368 13.64 -0.20 26.38
C ASP A 368 13.62 -1.61 25.75
N VAL A 369 14.21 -1.78 24.55
CA VAL A 369 14.28 -3.08 23.88
C VAL A 369 15.60 -3.79 24.17
N VAL A 370 15.49 -4.97 24.79
CA VAL A 370 16.61 -5.86 25.09
C VAL A 370 16.95 -6.75 23.90
N THR A 371 18.21 -6.76 23.45
CA THR A 371 18.68 -7.55 22.32
C THR A 371 20.22 -7.65 22.29
N THR A 372 20.78 -8.37 21.34
CA THR A 372 22.21 -8.39 20.99
C THR A 372 22.71 -7.05 20.44
N GLY A 373 24.02 -6.91 20.29
CA GLY A 373 24.62 -5.69 19.77
C GLY A 373 24.62 -4.54 20.79
N TYR A 374 25.22 -3.41 20.37
CA TYR A 374 25.51 -2.26 21.24
C TYR A 374 26.22 -2.72 22.53
N SER A 375 26.10 -2.03 23.67
CA SER A 375 26.89 -2.43 24.85
C SER A 375 26.42 -1.92 26.21
N SER A 376 25.12 -1.70 26.40
CA SER A 376 24.61 -1.26 27.72
C SER A 376 24.49 -2.38 28.76
N LEU A 377 24.35 -3.64 28.34
CA LEU A 377 24.32 -4.81 29.22
C LEU A 377 25.65 -5.57 29.23
N SER A 378 26.24 -5.84 28.06
CA SER A 378 27.56 -6.48 27.89
C SER A 378 28.30 -5.87 26.71
N SER A 379 29.63 -5.79 26.78
CA SER A 379 30.46 -5.07 25.82
C SER A 379 31.45 -5.92 25.01
N ASP A 380 31.51 -7.23 25.23
CA ASP A 380 32.38 -8.10 24.42
C ASP A 380 31.82 -8.21 23.00
N TYR A 381 32.62 -7.96 21.96
CA TYR A 381 32.13 -7.79 20.58
C TYR A 381 31.34 -8.99 20.03
N ASN A 382 31.69 -10.20 20.46
CA ASN A 382 31.00 -11.44 20.08
C ASN A 382 30.00 -11.92 21.15
N ALA A 383 29.73 -11.10 22.17
CA ALA A 383 28.83 -11.40 23.29
C ALA A 383 28.30 -10.08 23.89
N ASN A 384 27.87 -9.16 23.02
CA ASN A 384 27.42 -7.84 23.42
C ASN A 384 25.90 -7.76 23.37
N TYR A 385 25.35 -7.13 24.39
CA TYR A 385 23.91 -7.03 24.59
C TYR A 385 23.56 -5.62 25.06
N THR A 386 22.34 -5.22 24.76
CA THR A 386 21.79 -3.90 25.08
C THR A 386 20.36 -4.03 25.57
N ASP A 387 19.95 -3.10 26.42
CA ASP A 387 18.57 -2.84 26.88
C ASP A 387 18.05 -1.49 26.35
N THR A 388 18.75 -0.89 25.40
CA THR A 388 18.49 0.47 24.92
C THR A 388 18.26 0.58 23.42
N TYR A 389 18.07 -0.54 22.72
CA TYR A 389 17.74 -0.49 21.29
C TYR A 389 16.36 0.18 21.11
N ALA A 390 16.21 0.98 20.04
CA ALA A 390 15.11 1.93 19.91
C ALA A 390 14.86 2.33 18.45
N GLY A 391 13.78 3.09 18.26
CA GLY A 391 13.31 3.56 16.96
C GLY A 391 12.25 2.64 16.38
N THR A 392 11.69 3.01 15.23
CA THR A 392 10.95 2.04 14.39
C THR A 392 11.84 0.85 14.02
N SER A 393 13.17 1.00 14.09
CA SER A 393 14.15 -0.07 13.91
C SER A 393 14.16 -1.15 15.01
N SER A 394 13.65 -0.88 16.22
CA SER A 394 13.44 -1.95 17.21
C SER A 394 12.03 -2.53 17.12
N ALA A 395 11.02 -1.72 16.79
CA ALA A 395 9.66 -2.20 16.60
C ALA A 395 9.52 -3.13 15.37
N ASN A 396 10.19 -2.79 14.26
CA ASN A 396 10.15 -3.53 13.00
C ASN A 396 10.61 -5.00 13.11
N PRO A 397 11.77 -5.34 13.71
CA PRO A 397 12.15 -6.73 13.93
C PRO A 397 11.26 -7.47 14.94
N ILE A 398 10.62 -6.79 15.90
CA ILE A 398 9.63 -7.45 16.79
C ILE A 398 8.45 -7.95 15.95
N VAL A 399 7.86 -7.08 15.13
CA VAL A 399 6.73 -7.44 14.26
C VAL A 399 7.15 -8.43 13.17
N ALA A 400 8.39 -8.35 12.64
CA ALA A 400 8.89 -9.32 11.68
C ALA A 400 9.08 -10.71 12.30
N GLY A 401 9.55 -10.79 13.55
CA GLY A 401 9.61 -12.02 14.32
C GLY A 401 8.22 -12.62 14.56
N ALA A 402 7.25 -11.80 14.99
CA ALA A 402 5.86 -12.22 15.17
C ALA A 402 5.23 -12.71 13.85
N THR A 403 5.50 -12.02 12.73
CA THR A 403 5.06 -12.44 11.40
C THR A 403 5.65 -13.80 11.02
N ALA A 404 6.94 -14.03 11.29
CA ALA A 404 7.59 -15.30 10.99
C ALA A 404 7.05 -16.44 11.86
N ALA A 405 6.75 -16.18 13.14
CA ALA A 405 6.06 -17.12 14.03
C ALA A 405 4.68 -17.51 13.47
N LEU A 406 3.83 -16.53 13.18
CA LEU A 406 2.48 -16.77 12.67
C LEU A 406 2.47 -17.46 11.30
N SER A 407 3.37 -17.06 10.39
CA SER A 407 3.57 -17.73 9.10
C SER A 407 4.05 -19.18 9.27
N GLY A 408 4.92 -19.43 10.26
CA GLY A 408 5.37 -20.76 10.62
C GLY A 408 4.24 -21.66 11.11
N VAL A 409 3.34 -21.12 11.95
CA VAL A 409 2.10 -21.80 12.34
C VAL A 409 1.24 -22.09 11.12
N ALA A 410 0.94 -21.10 10.28
CA ALA A 410 0.14 -21.31 9.06
C ALA A 410 0.70 -22.46 8.22
N LYS A 411 2.02 -22.49 8.01
CA LYS A 411 2.72 -23.55 7.28
C LYS A 411 2.66 -24.91 7.97
N ALA A 412 2.81 -24.98 9.28
CA ALA A 412 2.74 -26.22 10.04
C ALA A 412 1.36 -26.88 9.98
N TYR A 413 0.31 -26.07 9.82
CA TYR A 413 -1.08 -26.49 9.71
C TYR A 413 -1.62 -26.52 8.27
N ASP A 414 -0.75 -26.36 7.26
CA ASP A 414 -1.10 -26.36 5.82
C ASP A 414 -2.15 -25.29 5.44
N ILE A 415 -2.12 -24.15 6.14
CA ILE A 415 -2.96 -22.98 5.88
C ILE A 415 -2.23 -22.06 4.90
N SER A 416 -2.85 -21.81 3.76
CA SER A 416 -2.40 -20.80 2.81
C SER A 416 -3.02 -19.46 3.16
N ILE A 417 -2.19 -18.49 3.51
CA ILE A 417 -2.60 -17.12 3.84
C ILE A 417 -1.77 -16.12 3.02
N ALA A 418 -2.44 -15.19 2.34
CA ALA A 418 -1.76 -14.15 1.57
C ALA A 418 -1.15 -13.10 2.52
N PRO A 419 -0.05 -12.42 2.14
CA PRO A 419 0.57 -11.40 2.99
C PRO A 419 -0.38 -10.29 3.46
N LYS A 420 -1.34 -9.91 2.62
CA LYS A 420 -2.36 -8.91 2.99
C LYS A 420 -3.31 -9.42 4.08
N GLU A 421 -3.70 -10.69 3.99
CA GLU A 421 -4.58 -11.34 4.97
C GLU A 421 -3.84 -11.57 6.28
N LEU A 422 -2.57 -12.01 6.23
CA LEU A 422 -1.74 -12.18 7.43
C LEU A 422 -1.49 -10.82 8.12
N ARG A 423 -1.19 -9.77 7.34
CA ARG A 423 -1.10 -8.40 7.86
C ARG A 423 -2.41 -7.99 8.53
N GLN A 424 -3.55 -8.20 7.87
CA GLN A 424 -4.86 -7.84 8.42
C GLN A 424 -5.15 -8.61 9.72
N LEU A 425 -4.85 -9.90 9.76
CA LEU A 425 -4.97 -10.72 10.96
C LEU A 425 -4.16 -10.13 12.12
N LEU A 426 -2.88 -9.81 11.91
CA LEU A 426 -2.03 -9.15 12.92
C LEU A 426 -2.57 -7.78 13.36
N VAL A 427 -3.25 -7.05 12.47
CA VAL A 427 -3.88 -5.77 12.80
C VAL A 427 -5.10 -6.00 13.70
N GLU A 428 -5.99 -6.88 13.28
CA GLU A 428 -7.29 -7.13 13.92
C GLU A 428 -7.17 -7.80 15.28
N THR A 429 -6.24 -8.74 15.42
CA THR A 429 -5.99 -9.43 16.69
C THR A 429 -4.97 -8.71 17.56
N GLY A 430 -4.35 -7.64 17.06
CA GLY A 430 -3.36 -6.90 17.82
C GLY A 430 -3.94 -6.14 19.02
N THR A 431 -3.08 -5.78 19.96
CA THR A 431 -3.38 -4.88 21.07
C THR A 431 -3.37 -3.43 20.60
N PRO A 432 -4.45 -2.64 20.79
CA PRO A 432 -4.43 -1.21 20.50
C PRO A 432 -3.39 -0.47 21.35
N VAL A 433 -2.57 0.34 20.70
CA VAL A 433 -1.50 1.12 21.34
C VAL A 433 -1.37 2.48 20.67
N GLY A 434 -0.69 3.41 21.34
CA GLY A 434 -0.47 4.76 20.82
C GLY A 434 -1.38 5.81 21.44
N ASP A 435 -1.29 7.03 20.93
CA ASP A 435 -2.15 8.15 21.32
C ASP A 435 -2.92 8.69 20.10
N GLN A 436 -3.15 10.00 20.03
CA GLN A 436 -3.85 10.64 18.90
C GLN A 436 -3.16 10.42 17.53
N ARG A 437 -1.89 9.99 17.53
CA ARG A 437 -1.18 9.61 16.31
C ARG A 437 -1.36 8.12 16.04
N TYR A 438 -2.24 7.79 15.11
CA TYR A 438 -2.51 6.40 14.71
C TYR A 438 -1.25 5.69 14.19
N ILE A 439 -0.93 4.55 14.79
CA ILE A 439 0.24 3.71 14.48
C ILE A 439 -0.11 2.21 14.41
N GLY A 440 -1.38 1.89 14.11
CA GLY A 440 -1.84 0.51 14.09
C GLY A 440 -1.80 -0.16 15.47
N THR A 441 -1.83 -1.49 15.49
CA THR A 441 -1.86 -2.31 16.71
C THR A 441 -0.55 -3.05 16.95
N GLN A 442 -0.26 -3.38 18.20
CA GLN A 442 0.84 -4.28 18.53
C GLN A 442 0.41 -5.74 18.31
N PRO A 443 1.16 -6.56 17.56
CA PRO A 443 0.83 -7.97 17.41
C PRO A 443 0.59 -8.68 18.75
N ASP A 444 -0.35 -9.61 18.74
CA ASP A 444 -0.66 -10.53 19.81
C ASP A 444 -0.75 -11.92 19.19
N LEU A 445 0.27 -12.74 19.44
CA LEU A 445 0.42 -14.03 18.76
C LEU A 445 -0.57 -15.07 19.27
N GLU A 446 -0.98 -15.04 20.53
CA GLU A 446 -2.03 -15.93 21.04
C GLU A 446 -3.31 -15.69 20.25
N ARG A 447 -3.83 -14.46 20.27
CA ARG A 447 -5.06 -14.12 19.54
C ARG A 447 -4.92 -14.38 18.04
N ALA A 448 -3.80 -14.00 17.42
CA ALA A 448 -3.58 -14.25 16.00
C ALA A 448 -3.57 -15.75 15.64
N ILE A 449 -2.94 -16.59 16.45
CA ILE A 449 -2.85 -18.03 16.22
C ILE A 449 -4.20 -18.70 16.45
N GLU A 450 -4.92 -18.33 17.50
CA GLU A 450 -6.25 -18.88 17.79
C GLU A 450 -7.24 -18.57 16.68
N THR A 451 -7.28 -17.32 16.21
CA THR A 451 -8.09 -16.91 15.05
C THR A 451 -7.65 -17.66 13.77
N LEU A 452 -6.34 -17.82 13.54
CA LEU A 452 -5.82 -18.54 12.37
C LEU A 452 -6.23 -20.03 12.36
N LEU A 453 -6.23 -20.67 13.53
CA LEU A 453 -6.54 -22.11 13.67
C LEU A 453 -8.04 -22.39 13.86
N GLY A 454 -8.86 -21.36 14.03
CA GLY A 454 -10.29 -21.51 14.32
C GLY A 454 -10.58 -22.10 15.70
N ASN A 455 -9.64 -21.97 16.65
CA ASN A 455 -9.78 -22.44 18.03
C ASN A 455 -10.19 -21.27 18.92
N THR A 456 -11.48 -20.97 18.98
CA THR A 456 -12.05 -20.01 19.93
C THR A 456 -12.55 -20.74 21.16
N ASP A 457 -11.65 -21.19 22.06
CA ASP A 457 -12.03 -21.68 23.39
C ASP A 457 -10.83 -21.70 24.37
N GLY A 458 -10.80 -20.76 25.33
CA GLY A 458 -9.85 -20.82 26.44
C GLY A 458 -9.67 -19.60 27.36
N ASP A 459 -10.68 -19.23 28.15
CA ASP A 459 -10.53 -18.50 29.43
C ASP A 459 -9.81 -17.12 29.43
N ASN A 460 -10.18 -16.25 28.50
CA ASN A 460 -10.39 -14.84 28.80
C ASN A 460 -11.76 -14.50 28.22
N GLN A 461 -12.58 -13.72 28.92
CA GLN A 461 -13.88 -13.30 28.38
C GLN A 461 -13.66 -12.34 27.20
N ILE A 462 -13.37 -12.92 26.03
CA ILE A 462 -13.75 -12.39 24.73
C ILE A 462 -15.26 -12.68 24.63
N PRO A 463 -16.11 -11.68 24.39
CA PRO A 463 -17.52 -11.93 24.12
C PRO A 463 -17.62 -12.83 22.89
N ASP A 464 -18.02 -14.08 23.14
CA ASP A 464 -18.62 -15.04 22.22
C ASP A 464 -18.42 -14.77 20.71
N GLU A 465 -17.36 -15.35 20.12
CA GLU A 465 -17.17 -15.35 18.66
C GLU A 465 -18.12 -16.33 17.91
N THR A 466 -19.09 -16.92 18.61
CA THR A 466 -20.25 -17.58 17.99
C THR A 466 -21.54 -16.78 18.10
N GLY A 467 -21.49 -15.56 18.66
CA GLY A 467 -22.65 -14.69 18.85
C GLY A 467 -23.13 -14.04 17.54
N GLU A 468 -24.46 -13.93 17.42
CA GLU A 468 -25.09 -12.99 16.50
C GLU A 468 -24.63 -11.55 16.86
N GLY A 469 -24.57 -10.58 15.92
CA GLY A 469 -24.19 -9.19 16.24
C GLY A 469 -23.28 -8.47 15.24
N PHE A 470 -22.92 -7.22 15.57
CA PHE A 470 -22.21 -6.28 14.69
C PHE A 470 -20.96 -5.68 15.37
N ARG A 471 -19.89 -5.43 14.60
CA ARG A 471 -18.65 -4.82 15.10
C ARG A 471 -18.58 -3.31 14.92
N TYR A 472 -19.13 -2.81 13.82
CA TYR A 472 -19.05 -1.41 13.44
C TYR A 472 -20.42 -0.74 13.47
N VAL A 473 -20.43 0.52 13.89
CA VAL A 473 -21.60 1.38 13.84
C VAL A 473 -21.29 2.62 13.03
N ARG A 474 -22.18 2.98 12.11
CA ARG A 474 -22.13 4.26 11.40
C ARG A 474 -23.38 5.08 11.73
N LEU A 475 -23.17 6.18 12.44
CA LEU A 475 -24.19 7.17 12.72
C LEU A 475 -24.11 8.29 11.68
N VAL A 476 -25.20 8.53 10.96
CA VAL A 476 -25.33 9.60 9.98
C VAL A 476 -26.32 10.63 10.50
N ALA A 477 -25.85 11.85 10.72
CA ALA A 477 -26.65 13.03 11.05
C ALA A 477 -27.07 13.75 9.77
N ASP A 478 -28.33 13.58 9.36
CA ASP A 478 -28.89 14.17 8.16
C ASP A 478 -29.26 15.65 8.36
N SER A 479 -29.65 16.04 9.58
CA SER A 479 -30.01 17.42 9.88
C SER A 479 -29.75 17.83 11.35
N GLU A 480 -29.77 19.14 11.59
CA GLU A 480 -29.55 19.77 12.90
C GLU A 480 -30.84 20.45 13.38
N ILE A 481 -31.04 20.56 14.70
CA ILE A 481 -32.31 21.06 15.26
C ILE A 481 -32.66 22.53 14.94
N LYS A 482 -31.69 23.34 14.51
CA LYS A 482 -31.87 24.72 13.99
C LYS A 482 -31.73 24.77 12.47
N ASP A 483 -31.76 23.62 11.80
CA ASP A 483 -31.58 23.45 10.35
C ASP A 483 -30.27 24.08 9.83
N GLN A 484 -29.20 24.04 10.65
CA GLN A 484 -27.85 24.45 10.25
C GLN A 484 -27.04 23.27 9.70
N SER A 485 -25.93 23.56 9.04
CA SER A 485 -25.05 22.55 8.44
C SER A 485 -24.15 21.81 9.44
N PHE A 486 -24.51 21.68 10.73
CA PHE A 486 -23.59 21.19 11.77
C PHE A 486 -24.09 19.93 12.47
N ALA A 487 -23.17 19.15 13.03
CA ALA A 487 -23.47 18.05 13.94
C ALA A 487 -22.48 18.05 15.11
N SER A 488 -22.89 17.50 16.25
CA SER A 488 -22.12 17.45 17.49
C SER A 488 -22.66 16.36 18.41
N ALA A 489 -21.77 15.79 19.22
CA ALA A 489 -22.10 14.79 20.23
C ALA A 489 -21.15 14.96 21.42
N ALA A 490 -21.70 15.08 22.63
CA ALA A 490 -20.90 14.97 23.85
C ALA A 490 -20.55 13.53 24.15
N GLU A 491 -21.49 12.61 23.94
CA GLU A 491 -21.25 11.19 24.17
C GLU A 491 -22.14 10.34 23.27
N LEU A 492 -21.60 9.23 22.81
CA LEU A 492 -22.24 8.12 22.12
C LEU A 492 -21.90 6.87 22.90
N SER A 493 -22.91 6.27 23.52
CA SER A 493 -22.72 5.03 24.28
C SER A 493 -23.55 3.91 23.68
N PHE A 494 -23.02 2.69 23.69
CA PHE A 494 -23.58 1.53 23.02
C PHE A 494 -24.01 0.50 24.06
N VAL A 495 -25.16 -0.13 23.86
CA VAL A 495 -25.76 -1.05 24.83
C VAL A 495 -26.11 -2.36 24.12
N ASP A 496 -25.65 -3.48 24.67
CA ASP A 496 -25.91 -4.82 24.15
C ASP A 496 -27.34 -5.31 24.40
N SER A 497 -27.69 -6.49 23.88
CA SER A 497 -29.00 -7.15 24.03
C SER A 497 -29.36 -7.47 25.48
N GLN A 498 -28.37 -7.55 26.38
CA GLN A 498 -28.53 -7.79 27.81
C GLN A 498 -28.66 -6.49 28.63
N GLY A 499 -28.55 -5.33 27.99
CA GLY A 499 -28.64 -4.02 28.62
C GLY A 499 -27.35 -3.55 29.27
N ALA A 500 -26.20 -4.17 28.98
CA ALA A 500 -24.89 -3.73 29.44
C ALA A 500 -24.27 -2.74 28.45
N TYR A 501 -23.55 -1.74 28.98
CA TYR A 501 -22.84 -0.77 28.16
C TYR A 501 -21.53 -1.36 27.62
N VAL A 502 -21.25 -1.14 26.34
CA VAL A 502 -19.93 -1.39 25.76
C VAL A 502 -18.93 -0.44 26.43
N PRO A 503 -17.84 -0.94 27.03
CA PRO A 503 -16.86 -0.10 27.72
C PRO A 503 -16.22 0.93 26.78
N THR A 504 -16.17 2.18 27.22
CA THR A 504 -15.64 3.31 26.44
C THR A 504 -14.21 3.07 25.95
N GLU A 505 -13.38 2.41 26.76
CA GLU A 505 -12.00 2.06 26.43
C GLU A 505 -11.84 1.04 25.29
N GLN A 506 -12.91 0.34 24.91
CA GLN A 506 -12.92 -0.59 23.78
C GLN A 506 -13.32 0.11 22.47
N LEU A 507 -14.00 1.26 22.56
CA LEU A 507 -14.50 1.98 21.40
C LEU A 507 -13.35 2.72 20.69
N SER A 508 -13.42 2.77 19.36
CA SER A 508 -12.51 3.63 18.58
C SER A 508 -13.20 4.28 17.39
N ILE A 509 -12.74 5.48 17.01
CA ILE A 509 -13.20 6.15 15.79
C ILE A 509 -12.46 5.58 14.59
N VAL A 510 -13.20 4.98 13.66
CA VAL A 510 -12.64 4.51 12.38
C VAL A 510 -12.56 5.67 11.39
N SER A 511 -13.64 6.46 11.29
CA SER A 511 -13.69 7.63 10.40
C SER A 511 -14.74 8.64 10.85
N VAL A 512 -14.59 9.89 10.39
CA VAL A 512 -15.55 10.97 10.58
C VAL A 512 -15.59 11.84 9.34
N SER A 513 -16.76 12.29 8.89
CA SER A 513 -16.85 13.15 7.71
C SER A 513 -16.36 14.58 7.94
N SER A 514 -16.42 15.05 9.19
CA SER A 514 -15.98 16.39 9.58
C SER A 514 -15.74 16.50 11.07
N GLU A 515 -14.70 17.25 11.44
CA GLU A 515 -14.44 17.64 12.82
C GLU A 515 -13.83 19.05 12.88
N GLU A 516 -14.00 19.73 14.00
CA GLU A 516 -13.36 21.01 14.26
C GLU A 516 -11.97 20.84 14.87
N THR A 517 -10.97 21.35 14.15
CA THR A 517 -9.56 21.21 14.52
C THR A 517 -8.95 22.49 15.10
N ARG A 518 -9.46 23.68 14.75
CA ARG A 518 -8.91 24.97 15.21
C ARG A 518 -9.32 25.29 16.64
N TYR A 519 -10.57 24.94 16.99
CA TYR A 519 -11.07 24.94 18.36
C TYR A 519 -11.41 23.49 18.74
N PRO A 520 -10.42 22.69 19.17
CA PRO A 520 -10.49 21.23 19.19
C PRO A 520 -11.81 20.66 19.72
N ARG A 521 -12.56 20.01 18.82
CA ARG A 521 -13.79 19.22 19.07
C ARG A 521 -13.75 17.95 18.22
N TYR A 522 -12.75 17.13 18.48
CA TYR A 522 -12.42 15.94 17.68
C TYR A 522 -13.46 14.83 17.83
N ALA A 523 -13.54 13.94 16.83
CA ALA A 523 -14.48 12.82 16.83
C ALA A 523 -14.37 11.93 18.07
N ILE A 524 -13.15 11.70 18.57
CA ILE A 524 -12.90 10.88 19.76
C ILE A 524 -13.63 11.40 21.01
N GLN A 525 -13.92 12.71 21.07
CA GLN A 525 -14.66 13.31 22.18
C GLN A 525 -16.16 13.00 22.17
N ALA A 526 -16.64 12.24 21.18
CA ALA A 526 -17.97 11.66 21.21
C ALA A 526 -18.00 10.30 21.93
N ILE A 527 -16.85 9.68 22.22
CA ILE A 527 -16.75 8.35 22.83
C ILE A 527 -15.63 8.31 23.89
N ASP A 528 -15.37 9.42 24.57
CA ASP A 528 -14.30 9.51 25.58
C ASP A 528 -14.81 9.36 27.02
N GLY A 529 -16.14 9.26 27.19
CA GLY A 529 -16.79 9.08 28.49
C GLY A 529 -16.83 10.36 29.34
N ASP A 530 -16.40 11.52 28.83
CA ASP A 530 -16.49 12.81 29.52
C ASP A 530 -17.61 13.68 28.90
N PRO A 531 -18.79 13.80 29.53
CA PRO A 531 -19.90 14.60 28.99
C PRO A 531 -19.62 16.12 28.92
N LYS A 532 -18.44 16.58 29.36
CA LYS A 532 -17.99 17.97 29.26
C LYS A 532 -17.20 18.26 27.98
N THR A 533 -16.61 17.24 27.35
CA THR A 533 -16.05 17.33 26.00
C THR A 533 -17.15 17.04 24.99
N PHE A 534 -16.88 17.30 23.71
CA PHE A 534 -17.81 16.93 22.64
C PHE A 534 -17.12 16.97 21.29
N TRP A 535 -17.47 16.05 20.40
CA TRP A 535 -17.23 16.22 18.97
C TRP A 535 -18.13 17.31 18.40
N HIS A 536 -17.63 18.01 17.38
CA HIS A 536 -18.44 18.90 16.56
C HIS A 536 -17.87 18.99 15.14
N SER A 537 -18.73 18.92 14.13
CA SER A 537 -18.38 19.13 12.73
C SER A 537 -17.72 20.50 12.51
N ARG A 538 -16.81 20.65 11.55
CA ARG A 538 -16.06 21.89 11.32
C ARG A 538 -16.95 23.12 11.18
N TRP A 539 -16.71 24.15 12.00
CA TRP A 539 -17.45 25.42 11.96
C TRP A 539 -16.57 26.66 11.79
N SER A 540 -15.26 26.57 12.06
CA SER A 540 -14.40 27.75 12.16
C SER A 540 -13.62 28.09 10.89
N GLU A 541 -13.59 27.17 9.92
CA GLU A 541 -12.84 27.31 8.67
C GLU A 541 -13.75 27.12 7.45
N SER A 542 -13.50 27.91 6.41
CA SER A 542 -14.27 27.91 5.16
C SER A 542 -13.58 27.04 4.09
N PRO A 543 -14.31 26.24 3.30
CA PRO A 543 -15.76 26.08 3.34
C PRO A 543 -16.24 25.24 4.53
N LEU A 544 -17.42 25.58 5.07
CA LEU A 544 -18.06 24.77 6.11
C LEU A 544 -18.38 23.38 5.56
N ALA A 545 -18.31 22.37 6.41
CA ALA A 545 -18.77 21.03 6.05
C ALA A 545 -20.30 21.05 5.92
N ASN A 546 -20.83 20.39 4.89
CA ASN A 546 -22.27 20.27 4.66
C ASN A 546 -22.77 18.90 5.11
N PRO A 547 -23.99 18.81 5.65
CA PRO A 547 -24.60 17.53 5.98
C PRO A 547 -24.88 16.70 4.70
N PRO A 548 -25.04 15.38 4.82
CA PRO A 548 -25.03 14.62 6.07
C PRO A 548 -23.64 14.54 6.71
N HIS A 549 -23.57 14.62 8.03
CA HIS A 549 -22.35 14.32 8.77
C HIS A 549 -22.38 12.89 9.24
N GLU A 550 -21.24 12.21 9.26
CA GLU A 550 -21.17 10.82 9.69
C GLU A 550 -19.96 10.54 10.56
N MET A 551 -20.11 9.50 11.38
CA MET A 551 -19.07 8.95 12.24
C MET A 551 -19.19 7.43 12.20
N VAL A 552 -18.05 6.76 11.96
CA VAL A 552 -17.92 5.30 12.01
C VAL A 552 -17.12 4.94 13.27
N ILE A 553 -17.71 4.06 14.08
CA ILE A 553 -17.16 3.61 15.36
C ILE A 553 -16.94 2.09 15.28
N ASP A 554 -15.76 1.62 15.69
CA ASP A 554 -15.49 0.21 16.01
C ASP A 554 -15.85 0.00 17.48
N LEU A 555 -16.69 -1.01 17.76
CA LEU A 555 -17.13 -1.35 19.10
C LEU A 555 -16.06 -2.11 19.91
N GLY A 556 -14.94 -2.47 19.28
CA GLY A 556 -13.85 -3.23 19.90
C GLY A 556 -14.09 -4.74 19.95
N GLY A 557 -15.26 -5.19 19.48
CA GLY A 557 -15.70 -6.57 19.37
C GLY A 557 -17.08 -6.63 18.71
N ARG A 558 -17.58 -7.84 18.41
CA ARG A 558 -18.97 -8.01 17.94
C ARG A 558 -19.93 -7.84 19.12
N VAL A 559 -20.97 -7.05 18.91
CA VAL A 559 -21.99 -6.75 19.92
C VAL A 559 -23.37 -6.98 19.31
N GLU A 560 -24.22 -7.76 19.99
CA GLU A 560 -25.67 -7.76 19.75
C GLU A 560 -26.25 -6.42 20.19
N LEU A 561 -26.07 -5.39 19.36
CA LEU A 561 -26.38 -4.03 19.74
C LEU A 561 -27.89 -3.83 19.81
N SER A 562 -28.42 -3.50 20.99
CA SER A 562 -29.85 -3.24 21.19
C SER A 562 -30.17 -1.75 21.23
N GLN A 563 -29.20 -0.93 21.63
CA GLN A 563 -29.45 0.49 21.85
C GLN A 563 -28.18 1.34 21.69
N ILE A 564 -28.38 2.56 21.21
CA ILE A 564 -27.38 3.64 21.24
C ILE A 564 -27.95 4.82 22.00
N ASN A 565 -27.14 5.37 22.89
CA ASN A 565 -27.41 6.61 23.60
C ASN A 565 -26.65 7.74 22.94
N TYR A 566 -27.37 8.79 22.53
CA TYR A 566 -26.80 10.02 22.01
C TYR A 566 -27.01 11.15 23.03
N LEU A 567 -25.92 11.67 23.56
CA LEU A 567 -25.91 12.85 24.41
C LEU A 567 -25.47 14.08 23.59
N PRO A 568 -26.38 15.07 23.39
CA PRO A 568 -25.98 16.35 22.83
C PRO A 568 -24.97 17.08 23.72
N ARG A 569 -24.24 18.06 23.18
CA ARG A 569 -23.33 18.93 23.96
C ARG A 569 -24.01 19.51 25.22
N GLN A 570 -23.26 19.58 26.32
CA GLN A 570 -23.78 19.98 27.66
C GLN A 570 -23.38 21.40 28.10
N ASP A 571 -22.84 22.22 27.19
CA ASP A 571 -22.34 23.57 27.50
C ASP A 571 -23.42 24.68 27.46
N GLY A 572 -24.70 24.30 27.38
CA GLY A 572 -25.83 25.22 27.30
C GLY A 572 -26.09 25.79 25.91
N ASN A 573 -25.33 25.38 24.89
CA ASN A 573 -25.61 25.65 23.49
C ASN A 573 -26.20 24.40 22.83
N VAL A 574 -27.04 24.59 21.82
CA VAL A 574 -27.69 23.49 21.07
C VAL A 574 -27.18 23.37 19.64
N ASN A 575 -26.26 24.24 19.22
CA ASN A 575 -25.66 24.22 17.89
C ASN A 575 -24.96 22.87 17.64
N GLY A 576 -25.34 22.22 16.53
CA GLY A 576 -24.87 20.90 16.15
C GLY A 576 -25.68 19.76 16.78
N THR A 577 -26.75 20.02 17.54
CA THR A 577 -27.57 18.91 18.07
C THR A 577 -28.29 18.22 16.91
N ILE A 578 -28.09 16.91 16.78
CA ILE A 578 -28.64 16.09 15.69
C ILE A 578 -30.16 16.07 15.81
N LYS A 579 -30.85 16.28 14.68
CA LYS A 579 -32.31 16.14 14.53
C LYS A 579 -32.62 14.86 13.78
N ASP A 580 -32.45 14.83 12.47
CA ASP A 580 -32.72 13.65 11.65
C ASP A 580 -31.46 12.78 11.54
N TYR A 581 -31.62 11.48 11.72
CA TYR A 581 -30.50 10.54 11.70
C TYR A 581 -30.84 9.24 10.98
N ARG A 582 -29.78 8.57 10.51
CA ARG A 582 -29.77 7.19 10.07
C ARG A 582 -28.66 6.44 10.79
N LEU A 583 -28.96 5.22 11.20
CA LEU A 583 -28.04 4.34 11.89
C LEU A 583 -27.81 3.09 11.05
N TYR A 584 -26.54 2.74 10.88
CA TYR A 584 -26.09 1.54 10.21
C TYR A 584 -25.22 0.73 11.16
N VAL A 585 -25.26 -0.59 11.00
CA VAL A 585 -24.41 -1.54 11.71
C VAL A 585 -23.80 -2.49 10.69
N SER A 586 -22.58 -2.98 10.93
CA SER A 586 -21.89 -3.88 10.02
C SER A 586 -20.79 -4.67 10.72
N ASN A 587 -20.32 -5.72 10.07
CA ASN A 587 -19.08 -6.42 10.44
C ASN A 587 -17.87 -5.99 9.57
N SER A 588 -18.07 -5.04 8.64
CA SER A 588 -17.01 -4.34 7.89
C SER A 588 -17.15 -2.83 8.11
N ALA A 589 -16.01 -2.13 8.20
CA ALA A 589 -16.00 -0.68 8.31
C ALA A 589 -16.34 0.03 6.98
N GLU A 590 -16.24 -0.67 5.86
CA GLU A 590 -16.36 -0.12 4.51
C GLU A 590 -17.69 -0.49 3.85
N GLN A 591 -18.29 -1.63 4.22
CA GLN A 591 -19.50 -2.17 3.62
C GLN A 591 -20.69 -1.96 4.56
N TRP A 592 -21.72 -1.27 4.08
CA TRP A 592 -22.92 -0.93 4.84
C TRP A 592 -24.18 -1.30 4.07
N SER A 593 -25.09 -2.01 4.72
CA SER A 593 -26.43 -2.31 4.20
C SER A 593 -27.39 -1.12 4.38
N SER A 594 -28.70 -1.36 4.28
CA SER A 594 -29.72 -0.36 4.60
C SER A 594 -29.64 0.08 6.08
N PRO A 595 -30.03 1.32 6.44
CA PRO A 595 -29.98 1.75 7.83
C PRO A 595 -30.93 0.90 8.68
N VAL A 596 -30.41 0.29 9.74
CA VAL A 596 -31.20 -0.49 10.70
C VAL A 596 -32.23 0.35 11.43
N VAL A 597 -31.95 1.65 11.60
CA VAL A 597 -32.89 2.61 12.20
C VAL A 597 -32.72 3.96 11.52
N SER A 598 -33.83 4.67 11.30
CA SER A 598 -33.82 6.10 10.98
C SER A 598 -34.91 6.81 11.78
N GLY A 599 -34.69 8.08 12.10
CA GLY A 599 -35.64 8.83 12.91
C GLY A 599 -35.28 10.28 13.12
N SER A 600 -36.06 10.94 13.98
CA SER A 600 -35.86 12.32 14.37
C SER A 600 -35.83 12.45 15.88
N PHE A 601 -34.84 13.14 16.42
CA PHE A 601 -34.76 13.49 17.82
C PHE A 601 -35.54 14.76 18.15
N ASP A 602 -36.00 14.86 19.40
CA ASP A 602 -36.59 16.09 19.94
C ASP A 602 -35.53 17.19 20.13
N ALA A 603 -35.93 18.45 20.02
CA ALA A 603 -35.04 19.61 20.17
C ALA A 603 -34.70 19.90 21.66
N SER A 604 -33.94 19.00 22.29
CA SER A 604 -33.47 19.12 23.67
C SER A 604 -32.03 18.63 23.84
N THR A 605 -31.35 19.09 24.89
CA THR A 605 -29.99 18.64 25.26
C THR A 605 -29.98 17.41 26.15
N LYS A 606 -31.13 16.79 26.37
CA LYS A 606 -31.20 15.53 27.14
C LYS A 606 -30.69 14.39 26.28
N GLU A 607 -30.14 13.38 26.94
CA GLU A 607 -29.79 12.11 26.32
C GLU A 607 -30.99 11.52 25.58
N LYS A 608 -30.71 10.99 24.40
CA LYS A 608 -31.66 10.39 23.47
C LYS A 608 -31.28 8.93 23.25
N GLN A 609 -32.27 8.10 23.01
CA GLN A 609 -32.09 6.67 22.80
C GLN A 609 -32.50 6.30 21.38
N ILE A 610 -31.67 5.53 20.70
CA ILE A 610 -31.99 4.83 19.45
C ILE A 610 -32.11 3.35 19.83
N LEU A 611 -33.32 2.79 19.69
CA LEU A 611 -33.55 1.36 19.90
C LEU A 611 -33.40 0.63 18.58
N ILE A 612 -32.61 -0.43 18.56
CA ILE A 612 -32.43 -1.33 17.42
C ILE A 612 -33.38 -2.50 17.63
N GLN A 613 -34.33 -2.70 16.73
CA GLN A 613 -35.30 -3.81 16.80
C GLN A 613 -34.77 -4.98 15.95
N GLU A 614 -34.74 -6.19 16.52
CA GLU A 614 -34.48 -7.41 15.75
C GLU A 614 -35.55 -7.58 14.65
N SER A 615 -35.12 -7.73 13.40
CA SER A 615 -35.95 -8.24 12.32
C SER A 615 -36.01 -9.77 12.43
N THR A 616 -37.19 -10.33 12.68
CA THR A 616 -37.41 -11.79 12.74
C THR A 616 -37.59 -12.45 11.36
N GLU A 617 -37.24 -11.77 10.27
CA GLU A 617 -37.33 -12.32 8.91
C GLU A 617 -35.98 -12.99 8.60
N THR A 618 -35.99 -14.25 8.19
CA THR A 618 -34.76 -14.94 7.76
C THR A 618 -34.34 -14.38 6.40
N ASN A 619 -33.17 -13.76 6.33
CA ASN A 619 -32.62 -13.20 5.09
C ASN A 619 -32.53 -14.26 3.97
N GLN A 620 -32.93 -13.86 2.76
CA GLN A 620 -32.94 -14.67 1.54
C GLN A 620 -31.93 -14.12 0.56
N ALA A 621 -31.08 -14.99 0.00
CA ALA A 621 -30.05 -14.58 -0.94
C ALA A 621 -30.64 -13.77 -2.13
N PRO A 622 -29.91 -12.74 -2.59
CA PRO A 622 -30.35 -11.92 -3.70
C PRO A 622 -30.39 -12.73 -5.00
N ASN A 623 -31.10 -12.26 -6.02
CA ASN A 623 -31.20 -12.96 -7.31
C ASN A 623 -30.51 -12.15 -8.43
N ALA A 624 -29.37 -12.64 -8.89
CA ALA A 624 -28.55 -11.98 -9.89
C ALA A 624 -29.13 -12.15 -11.29
N ILE A 625 -29.34 -11.04 -12.00
CA ILE A 625 -29.81 -11.05 -13.38
C ILE A 625 -28.94 -10.12 -14.22
N VAL A 626 -28.22 -10.71 -15.17
CA VAL A 626 -27.41 -9.99 -16.15
C VAL A 626 -28.11 -9.87 -17.49
N THR A 627 -28.04 -8.68 -18.08
CA THR A 627 -28.41 -8.41 -19.47
C THR A 627 -27.31 -7.62 -20.18
N THR A 628 -27.35 -7.61 -21.51
CA THR A 628 -26.44 -6.79 -22.33
C THR A 628 -27.17 -6.18 -23.51
N ASP A 629 -26.75 -5.00 -23.96
CA ASP A 629 -27.26 -4.36 -25.17
C ASP A 629 -26.77 -5.05 -26.46
N LYS A 630 -25.63 -5.76 -26.39
CA LYS A 630 -25.00 -6.44 -27.53
C LYS A 630 -24.39 -7.76 -27.12
N THR A 631 -24.79 -8.84 -27.79
CA THR A 631 -24.15 -10.15 -27.66
C THR A 631 -23.01 -10.36 -28.66
N THR A 632 -22.83 -9.43 -29.62
CA THR A 632 -21.77 -9.47 -30.63
C THR A 632 -21.18 -8.09 -30.91
N LEU A 633 -19.86 -8.02 -31.08
CA LEU A 633 -19.13 -6.81 -31.51
C LEU A 633 -18.18 -7.11 -32.67
N GLU A 634 -18.02 -6.16 -33.59
CA GLU A 634 -17.04 -6.23 -34.68
C GLU A 634 -15.90 -5.24 -34.40
N GLY A 635 -14.66 -5.73 -34.46
CA GLY A 635 -13.46 -4.96 -34.17
C GLY A 635 -13.43 -4.38 -32.75
N ALA A 636 -12.68 -3.30 -32.55
CA ALA A 636 -12.70 -2.54 -31.29
C ALA A 636 -14.08 -1.91 -31.04
N GLY A 637 -14.57 -1.94 -29.81
CA GLY A 637 -15.90 -1.41 -29.51
C GLY A 637 -16.25 -1.38 -28.03
N SER A 638 -17.49 -0.97 -27.76
CA SER A 638 -18.07 -0.99 -26.42
C SER A 638 -19.49 -1.54 -26.42
N LEU A 639 -19.84 -2.14 -25.28
CA LEU A 639 -21.16 -2.67 -24.96
C LEU A 639 -21.49 -2.34 -23.49
N LEU A 640 -22.77 -2.34 -23.17
CA LEU A 640 -23.28 -2.16 -21.81
C LEU A 640 -23.66 -3.54 -21.24
N LEU A 641 -23.17 -3.83 -20.05
CA LEU A 641 -23.68 -4.89 -19.20
C LEU A 641 -24.55 -4.28 -18.11
N SER A 642 -25.71 -4.88 -17.86
CA SER A 642 -26.71 -4.35 -16.94
C SER A 642 -27.21 -5.40 -15.97
N GLY A 643 -27.11 -5.07 -14.69
CA GLY A 643 -27.59 -5.81 -13.54
C GLY A 643 -28.92 -5.26 -13.00
N ASP A 644 -29.54 -4.27 -13.65
CA ASP A 644 -30.73 -3.54 -13.16
C ASP A 644 -31.96 -4.41 -12.87
N LYS A 645 -31.97 -5.66 -13.36
CA LYS A 645 -33.05 -6.62 -13.10
C LYS A 645 -32.76 -7.51 -11.90
N SER A 646 -31.57 -7.39 -11.32
CA SER A 646 -31.23 -8.04 -10.08
C SER A 646 -32.05 -7.43 -8.95
N ALA A 647 -32.49 -8.27 -8.04
CA ALA A 647 -33.29 -7.83 -6.91
C ALA A 647 -33.06 -8.76 -5.74
N ASP A 648 -33.19 -8.19 -4.56
CA ASP A 648 -33.24 -8.94 -3.33
C ASP A 648 -34.71 -9.27 -2.98
N PRO A 649 -35.04 -10.52 -2.59
CA PRO A 649 -36.39 -10.90 -2.17
C PRO A 649 -36.94 -10.12 -0.97
N ASP A 650 -36.05 -9.72 -0.06
CA ASP A 650 -36.38 -9.00 1.17
C ASP A 650 -36.31 -7.48 0.97
N GLY A 651 -35.79 -7.05 -0.19
CA GLY A 651 -35.75 -5.67 -0.63
C GLY A 651 -34.48 -4.94 -0.19
N ASP A 652 -33.46 -5.69 0.19
CA ASP A 652 -32.17 -5.15 0.63
C ASP A 652 -31.38 -4.47 -0.50
N SER A 653 -30.51 -3.57 -0.07
CA SER A 653 -29.64 -2.83 -0.98
C SER A 653 -28.53 -3.74 -1.49
N LEU A 654 -28.36 -3.80 -2.80
CA LEU A 654 -27.37 -4.69 -3.43
C LEU A 654 -26.04 -3.98 -3.68
N VAL A 655 -24.95 -4.67 -3.34
CA VAL A 655 -23.59 -4.35 -3.81
C VAL A 655 -23.33 -5.13 -5.09
N TYR A 656 -22.76 -4.49 -6.11
CA TYR A 656 -22.50 -5.10 -7.42
C TYR A 656 -21.00 -5.30 -7.64
N GLN A 657 -20.62 -6.39 -8.30
CA GLN A 657 -19.25 -6.63 -8.72
C GLN A 657 -19.20 -7.36 -10.06
N TRP A 658 -18.67 -6.69 -11.08
CA TRP A 658 -18.46 -7.22 -12.41
C TRP A 658 -17.03 -7.74 -12.59
N GLN A 659 -16.90 -8.90 -13.23
CA GLN A 659 -15.61 -9.50 -13.54
C GLN A 659 -15.60 -10.16 -14.93
N GLN A 660 -14.49 -10.05 -15.65
CA GLN A 660 -14.22 -10.91 -16.80
C GLN A 660 -13.75 -12.30 -16.32
N ILE A 661 -14.51 -13.34 -16.67
CA ILE A 661 -14.20 -14.74 -16.32
C ILE A 661 -13.44 -15.44 -17.45
N ALA A 662 -13.69 -15.06 -18.70
CA ALA A 662 -12.96 -15.59 -19.86
C ALA A 662 -12.95 -14.58 -21.02
N PRO A 663 -11.93 -14.59 -21.89
CA PRO A 663 -10.64 -15.28 -21.70
C PRO A 663 -9.84 -14.65 -20.54
N THR A 664 -8.76 -15.27 -20.05
CA THR A 664 -7.87 -14.63 -19.06
C THR A 664 -7.00 -13.53 -19.69
N PHE A 665 -6.80 -13.60 -21.01
CA PHE A 665 -6.23 -12.54 -21.84
C PHE A 665 -6.76 -12.69 -23.28
N PRO A 666 -6.99 -11.59 -24.03
CA PRO A 666 -6.90 -10.18 -23.63
C PRO A 666 -7.99 -9.74 -22.62
N LEU A 667 -7.65 -8.80 -21.75
CA LEU A 667 -8.57 -8.22 -20.77
C LEU A 667 -9.41 -7.10 -21.40
N ALA A 668 -10.71 -7.10 -21.08
CA ALA A 668 -11.60 -5.98 -21.34
C ALA A 668 -11.46 -4.91 -20.25
N VAL A 669 -11.72 -3.65 -20.61
CA VAL A 669 -11.81 -2.55 -19.64
C VAL A 669 -13.26 -2.45 -19.17
N LEU A 670 -13.49 -2.60 -17.86
CA LEU A 670 -14.77 -2.37 -17.19
C LEU A 670 -14.73 -0.98 -16.54
N GLU A 671 -15.54 -0.02 -17.00
CA GLU A 671 -15.45 1.37 -16.52
C GLU A 671 -15.96 1.55 -15.08
N THR A 672 -17.07 0.88 -14.74
CA THR A 672 -17.75 0.99 -13.45
C THR A 672 -18.07 -0.40 -12.90
N PRO A 673 -17.06 -1.23 -12.56
CA PRO A 673 -17.27 -2.64 -12.23
C PRO A 673 -18.01 -2.85 -10.90
N THR A 674 -18.22 -1.81 -10.09
CA THR A 674 -18.94 -1.88 -8.81
C THR A 674 -20.35 -1.31 -8.85
N GLU A 675 -20.81 -0.88 -10.02
CA GLU A 675 -22.15 -0.31 -10.21
C GLU A 675 -23.11 -1.35 -10.80
N ALA A 676 -24.42 -1.11 -10.68
CA ALA A 676 -25.44 -1.98 -11.27
C ALA A 676 -25.26 -2.16 -12.79
N ASN A 677 -24.73 -1.14 -13.47
CA ASN A 677 -24.43 -1.15 -14.89
C ASN A 677 -22.96 -0.81 -15.15
N THR A 678 -22.33 -1.49 -16.10
CA THR A 678 -20.95 -1.23 -16.48
C THR A 678 -20.75 -1.22 -18.00
N VAL A 679 -19.93 -0.29 -18.48
CA VAL A 679 -19.50 -0.25 -19.88
C VAL A 679 -18.25 -1.09 -20.02
N VAL A 680 -18.32 -2.07 -20.92
CA VAL A 680 -17.19 -2.91 -21.30
C VAL A 680 -16.59 -2.37 -22.60
N ARG A 681 -15.28 -2.11 -22.60
CA ARG A 681 -14.51 -1.77 -23.82
C ARG A 681 -13.61 -2.91 -24.22
N LEU A 682 -13.73 -3.32 -25.48
CA LEU A 682 -12.89 -4.35 -26.11
C LEU A 682 -11.96 -3.69 -27.12
N ALA A 683 -10.66 -3.99 -27.01
CA ALA A 683 -9.66 -3.60 -28.02
C ALA A 683 -9.88 -4.37 -29.33
N ASP A 684 -9.25 -3.92 -30.43
CA ASP A 684 -9.37 -4.62 -31.71
C ASP A 684 -8.78 -6.03 -31.64
N THR A 685 -9.29 -6.93 -32.47
CA THR A 685 -8.86 -8.33 -32.52
C THR A 685 -8.67 -8.80 -33.95
N ASN A 686 -7.70 -9.69 -34.16
CA ASN A 686 -7.47 -10.39 -35.43
C ASN A 686 -8.16 -11.78 -35.46
N ALA A 687 -8.80 -12.19 -34.37
CA ALA A 687 -9.45 -13.49 -34.24
C ALA A 687 -10.82 -13.36 -33.56
N LYS A 688 -11.72 -14.33 -33.84
CA LYS A 688 -13.02 -14.40 -33.16
C LYS A 688 -12.80 -14.78 -31.69
N MET A 689 -13.24 -13.92 -30.78
CA MET A 689 -13.13 -14.11 -29.32
C MET A 689 -14.51 -14.26 -28.69
N THR A 690 -14.61 -15.03 -27.61
CA THR A 690 -15.82 -15.10 -26.78
C THR A 690 -15.44 -14.68 -25.37
N TYR A 691 -15.93 -13.51 -24.98
CA TYR A 691 -15.80 -12.99 -23.63
C TYR A 691 -16.94 -13.51 -22.77
N ARG A 692 -16.65 -13.87 -21.52
CA ARG A 692 -17.64 -14.15 -20.48
C ARG A 692 -17.41 -13.20 -19.32
N PHE A 693 -18.49 -12.57 -18.88
CA PHE A 693 -18.51 -11.68 -17.73
C PHE A 693 -19.45 -12.25 -16.68
N SER A 694 -19.09 -12.13 -15.41
CA SER A 694 -19.93 -12.44 -14.26
C SER A 694 -20.28 -11.15 -13.53
N LEU A 695 -21.53 -11.03 -13.10
CA LEU A 695 -21.96 -10.11 -12.05
C LEU A 695 -22.18 -10.93 -10.78
N THR A 696 -21.54 -10.54 -9.70
CA THR A 696 -21.91 -10.97 -8.35
C THR A 696 -22.65 -9.83 -7.67
N ILE A 697 -23.77 -10.14 -7.04
CA ILE A 697 -24.47 -9.23 -6.14
C ILE A 697 -24.49 -9.78 -4.72
N SER A 698 -24.43 -8.89 -3.74
CA SER A 698 -24.48 -9.24 -2.32
C SER A 698 -25.39 -8.27 -1.59
N ASP A 699 -26.18 -8.79 -0.65
CA ASP A 699 -26.99 -8.01 0.31
C ASP A 699 -26.18 -7.63 1.58
N GLY A 700 -24.95 -8.17 1.71
CA GLY A 700 -24.08 -8.01 2.89
C GLY A 700 -23.96 -9.27 3.76
N GLU A 701 -24.80 -10.27 3.54
CA GLU A 701 -24.80 -11.56 4.24
C GLU A 701 -24.72 -12.74 3.25
N LEU A 702 -25.54 -12.71 2.20
CA LEU A 702 -25.68 -13.71 1.16
C LEU A 702 -25.42 -13.07 -0.23
N SER A 703 -25.05 -13.91 -1.19
CA SER A 703 -24.73 -13.44 -2.54
C SER A 703 -25.21 -14.41 -3.60
N ASP A 704 -25.39 -13.89 -4.81
CA ASP A 704 -25.68 -14.66 -6.00
C ASP A 704 -24.92 -14.09 -7.20
N SER A 705 -24.74 -14.91 -8.24
CA SER A 705 -23.98 -14.53 -9.42
C SER A 705 -24.68 -14.95 -10.72
N ALA A 706 -24.57 -14.10 -11.74
CA ALA A 706 -25.06 -14.39 -13.08
C ALA A 706 -24.03 -14.01 -14.15
N GLU A 707 -24.00 -14.80 -15.23
CA GLU A 707 -23.02 -14.63 -16.31
C GLU A 707 -23.66 -14.20 -17.64
N VAL A 708 -22.87 -13.54 -18.49
CA VAL A 708 -23.20 -13.23 -19.88
C VAL A 708 -22.00 -13.41 -20.79
N SER A 709 -22.27 -13.88 -22.01
CA SER A 709 -21.25 -14.05 -23.05
C SER A 709 -21.41 -13.04 -24.18
N VAL A 710 -20.28 -12.48 -24.64
CA VAL A 710 -20.20 -11.59 -25.79
C VAL A 710 -19.19 -12.14 -26.79
N VAL A 711 -19.57 -12.22 -28.06
CA VAL A 711 -18.67 -12.68 -29.12
C VAL A 711 -18.13 -11.49 -29.89
N GLN A 712 -16.80 -11.31 -29.89
CA GLN A 712 -16.13 -10.32 -30.72
C GLN A 712 -15.61 -10.98 -32.01
N THR A 713 -15.85 -10.36 -33.16
CA THR A 713 -15.29 -10.79 -34.46
C THR A 713 -14.30 -9.76 -34.98
N PRO A 714 -13.23 -10.18 -35.67
CA PRO A 714 -12.27 -9.25 -36.26
C PRO A 714 -12.92 -8.38 -37.34
N THR A 715 -12.43 -7.14 -37.48
CA THR A 715 -12.82 -6.26 -38.60
C THR A 715 -12.43 -6.94 -39.92
N PRO A 716 -13.31 -7.01 -40.95
CA PRO A 716 -12.95 -7.56 -42.25
C PRO A 716 -11.73 -6.85 -42.82
N GLU A 717 -10.66 -7.62 -43.02
CA GLU A 717 -9.43 -7.12 -43.62
C GLU A 717 -9.75 -6.64 -45.05
N VAL A 718 -9.68 -5.33 -45.31
CA VAL A 718 -9.75 -4.79 -46.67
C VAL A 718 -8.43 -5.14 -47.36
N THR A 719 -8.32 -6.36 -47.84
CA THR A 719 -7.09 -6.96 -48.38
C THR A 719 -6.73 -6.49 -49.78
N GLN A 720 -7.45 -5.50 -50.35
CA GLN A 720 -7.06 -4.87 -51.61
C GLN A 720 -7.39 -3.38 -51.62
N SER A 721 -6.35 -2.56 -51.84
CA SER A 721 -6.51 -1.16 -52.21
C SER A 721 -7.40 -1.06 -53.48
N PRO A 722 -8.33 -0.10 -53.56
CA PRO A 722 -9.27 -0.02 -54.68
C PRO A 722 -8.54 0.15 -56.03
N LEU A 723 -9.03 -0.50 -57.09
CA LEU A 723 -8.47 -0.35 -58.43
C LEU A 723 -8.50 1.13 -58.86
N TRP A 724 -7.41 1.63 -59.45
CA TRP A 724 -7.37 2.96 -60.04
C TRP A 724 -8.43 3.11 -61.14
N GLN A 725 -9.17 4.20 -61.08
CA GLN A 725 -10.18 4.60 -62.06
C GLN A 725 -9.81 5.95 -62.70
N ALA A 726 -9.76 6.02 -64.03
CA ALA A 726 -9.41 7.23 -64.79
C ALA A 726 -10.36 8.42 -64.54
N GLY A 727 -11.65 8.16 -64.34
CA GLY A 727 -12.66 9.22 -64.11
C GLY A 727 -12.72 9.73 -62.67
N LYS A 728 -12.09 9.04 -61.71
CA LYS A 728 -12.16 9.36 -60.28
C LYS A 728 -11.16 10.44 -59.91
N THR A 729 -11.60 11.42 -59.15
CA THR A 729 -10.72 12.43 -58.54
C THR A 729 -10.09 11.87 -57.26
N TYR A 730 -8.77 11.96 -57.17
CA TYR A 730 -7.99 11.64 -55.97
C TYR A 730 -7.50 12.95 -55.36
N ALA A 731 -8.31 13.52 -54.46
CA ALA A 731 -8.16 14.91 -54.03
C ALA A 731 -7.15 15.10 -52.89
N THR A 732 -6.99 14.09 -52.03
CA THR A 732 -6.08 14.13 -50.88
C THR A 732 -4.81 13.35 -51.22
N PRO A 733 -3.61 13.81 -50.85
CA PRO A 733 -2.40 12.99 -50.94
C PRO A 733 -2.57 11.67 -50.16
N CYS A 734 -1.82 10.65 -50.56
CA CYS A 734 -1.74 9.34 -49.91
C CYS A 734 -3.02 8.49 -49.98
N GLN A 735 -3.86 8.73 -50.97
CA GLN A 735 -4.90 7.79 -51.37
C GLN A 735 -4.28 6.63 -52.14
N ARG A 736 -4.45 5.43 -51.59
CA ARG A 736 -3.90 4.19 -52.15
C ARG A 736 -4.83 3.55 -53.17
N VAL A 737 -4.26 3.09 -54.27
CA VAL A 737 -4.95 2.34 -55.32
C VAL A 737 -4.12 1.16 -55.82
N THR A 738 -4.77 0.16 -56.41
CA THR A 738 -4.10 -0.87 -57.21
C THR A 738 -4.14 -0.53 -58.71
N TRP A 739 -3.02 -0.71 -59.42
CA TRP A 739 -2.95 -0.63 -60.87
C TRP A 739 -1.81 -1.51 -61.40
N GLN A 740 -2.11 -2.33 -62.42
CA GLN A 740 -1.16 -3.27 -63.06
C GLN A 740 -0.39 -4.16 -62.06
N GLY A 741 -1.08 -4.68 -61.04
CA GLY A 741 -0.49 -5.60 -60.06
C GLY A 741 0.44 -4.94 -59.04
N ALA A 742 0.44 -3.61 -58.96
CA ALA A 742 1.17 -2.84 -57.96
C ALA A 742 0.24 -1.89 -57.21
N GLU A 743 0.61 -1.55 -55.98
CA GLU A 743 -0.04 -0.50 -55.21
C GLU A 743 0.65 0.85 -55.40
N TRP A 744 -0.15 1.91 -55.45
CA TRP A 744 0.29 3.26 -55.71
C TRP A 744 -0.37 4.27 -54.78
N ASP A 745 0.41 5.22 -54.27
CA ASP A 745 -0.05 6.37 -53.50
C ASP A 745 0.05 7.65 -54.32
N ASN A 746 -1.03 8.42 -54.42
CA ASN A 746 -0.95 9.74 -55.05
C ASN A 746 -0.19 10.71 -54.14
N GLN A 747 0.63 11.55 -54.76
CA GLN A 747 1.47 12.53 -54.08
C GLN A 747 0.76 13.88 -53.91
N TRP A 748 -0.20 14.16 -54.79
CA TRP A 748 -1.03 15.35 -54.75
C TRP A 748 -2.33 15.07 -55.50
N TRP A 749 -3.18 16.09 -55.59
CA TRP A 749 -4.44 16.01 -56.31
C TRP A 749 -4.24 15.49 -57.75
N THR A 750 -5.06 14.53 -58.19
CA THR A 750 -5.07 14.05 -59.57
C THR A 750 -6.43 13.54 -60.02
N GLN A 751 -6.69 13.61 -61.32
CA GLN A 751 -7.79 12.93 -62.01
C GLN A 751 -7.28 12.52 -63.40
N GLY A 752 -7.46 11.26 -63.78
CA GLY A 752 -7.08 10.76 -65.10
C GLY A 752 -5.60 10.44 -65.33
N ASN A 753 -4.67 10.83 -64.45
CA ASN A 753 -3.28 10.40 -64.56
C ASN A 753 -3.14 8.91 -64.16
N GLU A 754 -2.60 8.09 -65.05
CA GLU A 754 -2.42 6.65 -64.85
C GLU A 754 -1.20 6.36 -63.95
N PRO A 755 -1.30 5.47 -62.94
CA PRO A 755 -0.15 5.11 -62.12
C PRO A 755 0.99 4.50 -62.94
N GLY A 756 2.18 5.12 -62.85
CA GLY A 756 3.38 4.69 -63.58
C GLY A 756 3.62 5.36 -64.94
N SER A 757 2.69 6.19 -65.45
CA SER A 757 2.85 6.83 -66.77
C SER A 757 3.90 7.94 -66.81
N ASP A 758 4.08 8.66 -65.69
CA ASP A 758 4.80 9.94 -65.67
C ASP A 758 6.22 9.82 -65.05
N GLY A 759 6.75 8.58 -64.96
CA GLY A 759 8.08 8.30 -64.41
C GLY A 759 8.22 8.62 -62.91
N GLN A 760 9.46 8.65 -62.42
CA GLN A 760 9.78 8.79 -60.98
C GLN A 760 9.34 10.12 -60.33
N TRP A 761 8.92 11.10 -61.13
CA TRP A 761 8.43 12.40 -60.67
C TRP A 761 6.92 12.57 -60.88
N GLY A 762 6.22 11.55 -61.35
CA GLY A 762 4.77 11.55 -61.59
C GLY A 762 3.93 11.73 -60.32
N VAL A 763 2.61 11.84 -60.49
CA VAL A 763 1.71 11.99 -59.33
C VAL A 763 1.57 10.72 -58.48
N TRP A 764 1.89 9.54 -59.02
CA TRP A 764 1.79 8.26 -58.31
C TRP A 764 3.17 7.76 -57.83
N ARG A 765 3.25 7.22 -56.62
CA ARG A 765 4.43 6.50 -56.10
C ARG A 765 4.06 5.06 -55.80
N LYS A 766 4.90 4.13 -56.25
CA LYS A 766 4.72 2.72 -55.91
C LYS A 766 5.00 2.52 -54.43
N VAL A 767 4.09 1.83 -53.73
CA VAL A 767 4.26 1.46 -52.33
C VAL A 767 5.52 0.60 -52.18
N ASN A 768 6.31 0.83 -51.13
CA ASN A 768 7.62 0.20 -50.88
C ASN A 768 8.75 0.54 -51.88
N SER A 769 8.64 1.63 -52.63
CA SER A 769 9.78 2.16 -53.39
C SER A 769 10.69 3.03 -52.50
N SER A 770 12.01 2.92 -52.68
CA SER A 770 13.04 3.66 -51.92
C SER A 770 13.16 5.16 -52.31
N GLN A 771 12.22 5.68 -53.08
CA GLN A 771 12.22 7.05 -53.59
C GLN A 771 11.29 7.94 -52.76
N HIS A 772 11.51 9.26 -52.79
CA HIS A 772 10.73 10.30 -52.10
C HIS A 772 9.21 10.08 -52.19
N ASN A 773 8.68 9.30 -51.25
CA ASN A 773 7.26 9.10 -51.00
C ASN A 773 6.94 9.90 -49.74
N GLN A 774 6.09 10.91 -49.88
CA GLN A 774 5.66 11.71 -48.73
C GLN A 774 4.60 10.98 -47.87
N CYS A 775 4.09 9.85 -48.36
CA CYS A 775 3.20 8.94 -47.67
C CYS A 775 4.05 7.92 -46.91
N LYS A 776 4.46 8.27 -45.69
CA LYS A 776 5.17 7.38 -44.77
C LYS A 776 4.20 6.60 -43.92
#